data_AF-A0A544Z495-F1
#
_entry.id   AF-A0A544Z495-F1
#
_cell.length_a   1.000
_cell.length_b   1.000
_cell.length_c   1.000
_cell.angle_alpha   90.00
_cell.angle_beta   90.00
_cell.angle_gamma   90.00
#
_symmetry.space_group_name_H-M   'P 1'
#
loop_
_entity.id
_entity.type
_entity.pdbx_description
1 polymer ?
#
loop_
_entity_poly.entity_id
_entity_poly.type
_entity_poly.pdbx_seq_one_letter_code
_entity_poly.pdbx_strand_id
1 'polypeptide(L)'
;MTRTATTRSAWGTWIGFESCPALLGRLVEGFAGPWIPLEDVPVPGTPAVPASDADTAPDGTQDPARDTAGDTAGDTAGDAAPGGTGAIGCVLLAARSPADLRRAVPLGGLLPRATRVRIAVADVPSWAAQPLPVTAPGACWRHLTEMRVTRRGRGWHLDAAFTEPVPAGDVVAHVASGLFGGCAAATPVAGLEGGATADWRPGDPNVTLSPPGGPVPDRRDAPGCDLPLRQANGSVLAGSTGSAAGGLLPPLDEAVVNPIGFRRNPAQGIAVLAARREGFVVTLGDDRLVRLPANGRVTDVDIARLRDVRGIEVPGAQVTEGRANEVARVVAALSAAGIPVLAAPDPARDRALGRALATALAAVTGEALASDLRREELSIRLRRAALREHGAAARWRGLALAAGLPVPPDPKVSILLCTRRPEMVPFAVEQMERQRGVSAELIVGLHGFTAREAAIPRTRLPLTVIEAHTTTPFGEVLNRMAAVASGSCLAKVDDDDWYGPDHLADLLLARRYSGADLVGSAAEFVYLEPLDVTIRRCIGTERFVPLVAGGTMLVTRAAFEAAGGFRPLARTVDGQLLQAVEAAGGRIYRTHGLGYVLRRRSAYGHTWRQPVQSFLASFQEQWRGLVFNELMEDGARWRAEVTT
;
A
#
# COMPACT_ATOMS: atom_id res chain seq x y z
N MET A 1 -58.34 -2.78 -23.70
CA MET A 1 -57.49 -3.09 -22.52
C MET A 1 -56.10 -3.37 -23.02
N THR A 2 -55.30 -2.31 -23.10
CA THR A 2 -54.11 -2.19 -23.94
C THR A 2 -52.88 -2.21 -23.04
N ARG A 3 -51.96 -3.17 -23.33
CA ARG A 3 -50.59 -3.20 -22.83
C ARG A 3 -49.91 -1.86 -23.12
N THR A 4 -49.61 -1.09 -22.08
CA THR A 4 -48.73 0.08 -22.20
C THR A 4 -47.29 -0.40 -22.32
N ALA A 5 -46.73 -0.13 -23.50
CA ALA A 5 -45.33 -0.28 -23.84
C ALA A 5 -44.47 0.61 -22.92
N THR A 6 -43.63 -0.01 -22.10
CA THR A 6 -42.46 0.67 -21.51
C THR A 6 -41.41 0.81 -22.61
N THR A 7 -41.27 2.03 -23.09
CA THR A 7 -40.26 2.53 -24.02
C THR A 7 -38.86 2.08 -23.60
N ARG A 8 -38.30 1.11 -24.34
CA ARG A 8 -36.86 0.84 -24.40
C ARG A 8 -36.21 2.04 -25.08
N SER A 9 -35.69 2.99 -24.28
CA SER A 9 -34.84 4.05 -24.80
C SER A 9 -33.44 3.49 -25.05
N ALA A 10 -33.06 3.38 -26.31
CA ALA A 10 -31.72 3.06 -26.76
C ALA A 10 -30.76 4.22 -26.45
N TRP A 11 -29.76 3.99 -25.59
CA TRP A 11 -28.61 4.89 -25.36
C TRP A 11 -27.37 4.02 -25.09
N GLY A 12 -26.39 4.00 -26.00
CA GLY A 12 -25.05 3.39 -25.82
C GLY A 12 -24.02 4.47 -25.41
N THR A 13 -22.93 4.20 -24.70
CA THR A 13 -21.94 3.09 -24.80
C THR A 13 -21.49 2.59 -23.41
N TRP A 14 -21.04 1.32 -23.34
CA TRP A 14 -20.86 0.49 -22.13
C TRP A 14 -19.40 0.02 -21.99
N ILE A 15 -18.77 0.12 -20.80
CA ILE A 15 -17.36 -0.27 -20.60
C ILE A 15 -17.23 -1.10 -19.31
N GLY A 16 -16.68 -2.31 -19.43
CA GLY A 16 -16.56 -3.34 -18.41
C GLY A 16 -15.14 -3.61 -17.92
N PHE A 17 -15.00 -4.40 -16.86
CA PHE A 17 -13.74 -5.04 -16.50
C PHE A 17 -14.02 -6.47 -16.00
N GLU A 18 -13.38 -7.46 -16.61
CA GLU A 18 -13.69 -8.87 -16.38
C GLU A 18 -12.56 -9.58 -15.62
N SER A 19 -12.94 -10.39 -14.63
CA SER A 19 -12.13 -11.55 -14.26
C SER A 19 -12.99 -12.80 -14.01
N CYS A 20 -14.29 -12.79 -14.38
CA CYS A 20 -15.16 -13.96 -14.45
C CYS A 20 -16.54 -13.62 -15.09
N PRO A 21 -16.85 -14.08 -16.33
CA PRO A 21 -18.14 -13.82 -17.01
C PRO A 21 -19.37 -14.28 -16.21
N ALA A 22 -19.22 -15.34 -15.42
CA ALA A 22 -20.30 -15.92 -14.60
C ALA A 22 -20.73 -15.02 -13.41
N LEU A 23 -19.91 -14.02 -13.06
CA LEU A 23 -20.16 -13.09 -11.93
C LEU A 23 -20.75 -11.77 -12.41
N LEU A 24 -20.41 -11.33 -13.63
CA LEU A 24 -21.03 -10.19 -14.31
C LEU A 24 -22.56 -10.30 -14.29
N GLY A 25 -23.12 -11.45 -14.68
CA GLY A 25 -24.57 -11.67 -14.69
C GLY A 25 -25.30 -11.46 -13.36
N ARG A 26 -24.62 -11.58 -12.20
CA ARG A 26 -25.19 -11.28 -10.87
C ARG A 26 -24.97 -9.83 -10.42
N LEU A 27 -23.90 -9.20 -10.88
CA LEU A 27 -23.57 -7.80 -10.56
C LEU A 27 -24.37 -6.80 -11.38
N VAL A 28 -24.79 -7.24 -12.56
CA VAL A 28 -25.37 -6.42 -13.62
C VAL A 28 -26.84 -6.75 -13.82
N GLU A 29 -27.49 -7.41 -12.84
CA GLU A 29 -28.93 -7.67 -12.86
C GLU A 29 -29.68 -6.33 -13.07
N GLY A 30 -30.28 -6.16 -14.25
CA GLY A 30 -30.89 -4.88 -14.70
C GLY A 30 -30.11 -4.07 -15.75
N PHE A 31 -28.91 -4.51 -16.15
CA PHE A 31 -28.09 -3.88 -17.19
C PHE A 31 -27.83 -4.87 -18.34
N ALA A 32 -28.51 -4.68 -19.46
CA ALA A 32 -28.33 -5.48 -20.67
C ALA A 32 -27.43 -4.72 -21.67
N GLY A 33 -26.28 -5.29 -22.05
CA GLY A 33 -25.39 -4.72 -23.06
C GLY A 33 -24.07 -5.49 -23.22
N PRO A 34 -23.30 -5.26 -24.31
CA PRO A 34 -21.97 -5.84 -24.49
C PRO A 34 -20.97 -5.21 -23.51
N TRP A 35 -20.20 -6.04 -22.82
CA TRP A 35 -19.15 -5.63 -21.88
C TRP A 35 -17.80 -5.63 -22.58
N ILE A 36 -17.06 -4.53 -22.49
CA ILE A 36 -15.72 -4.38 -23.08
C ILE A 36 -14.71 -4.25 -21.96
N PRO A 37 -13.71 -5.13 -21.80
CA PRO A 37 -12.67 -4.94 -20.80
C PRO A 37 -11.97 -3.57 -20.97
N LEU A 38 -11.82 -2.83 -19.88
CA LEU A 38 -11.25 -1.48 -19.92
C LEU A 38 -9.79 -1.49 -20.44
N GLU A 39 -9.08 -2.59 -20.24
CA GLU A 39 -7.72 -2.79 -20.78
C GLU A 39 -7.70 -2.96 -22.31
N ASP A 40 -8.83 -3.30 -22.93
CA ASP A 40 -9.00 -3.45 -24.38
C ASP A 40 -9.51 -2.16 -25.05
N VAL A 41 -9.86 -1.13 -24.29
CA VAL A 41 -10.32 0.16 -24.83
C VAL A 41 -9.11 0.88 -25.46
N PRO A 42 -9.18 1.27 -26.74
CA PRO A 42 -8.05 1.91 -27.41
C PRO A 42 -7.76 3.29 -26.82
N VAL A 43 -6.47 3.62 -26.68
CA VAL A 43 -6.03 4.97 -26.29
C VAL A 43 -6.21 5.89 -27.50
N PRO A 44 -6.97 7.01 -27.40
CA PRO A 44 -7.14 7.94 -28.51
C PRO A 44 -5.80 8.53 -28.97
N GLY A 45 -5.56 8.57 -30.29
CA GLY A 45 -4.38 9.18 -30.89
C GLY A 45 -4.49 10.71 -30.96
N THR A 46 -3.41 11.42 -30.65
CA THR A 46 -3.30 12.88 -30.71
C THR A 46 -3.59 13.41 -32.12
N PRO A 47 -4.23 14.59 -32.32
CA PRO A 47 -4.32 15.22 -33.63
C PRO A 47 -2.92 15.62 -34.10
N ALA A 48 -2.62 15.38 -35.38
CA ALA A 48 -1.38 15.84 -36.00
C ALA A 48 -1.31 17.37 -35.94
N VAL A 49 -0.25 17.91 -35.33
CA VAL A 49 0.13 19.31 -35.53
C VAL A 49 0.52 19.45 -37.00
N PRO A 50 -0.08 20.35 -37.80
CA PRO A 50 0.39 20.58 -39.15
C PRO A 50 1.79 21.17 -39.04
N ALA A 51 2.78 20.46 -39.59
CA ALA A 51 4.11 21.01 -39.75
C ALA A 51 3.98 22.28 -40.59
N SER A 52 4.41 23.41 -40.02
CA SER A 52 4.57 24.65 -40.75
C SER A 52 5.65 24.44 -41.81
N ASP A 53 5.26 24.53 -43.08
CA ASP A 53 6.18 24.67 -44.19
C ASP A 53 6.99 25.97 -44.01
N ALA A 54 8.28 25.83 -43.71
CA ALA A 54 9.28 26.89 -43.87
C ALA A 54 10.69 26.27 -43.84
N ASP A 55 11.23 25.92 -45.02
CA ASP A 55 12.47 26.50 -45.54
C ASP A 55 13.04 25.62 -46.67
N THR A 56 12.68 25.96 -47.91
CA THR A 56 13.49 25.65 -49.09
C THR A 56 13.83 26.98 -49.76
N ALA A 57 15.10 27.38 -49.67
CA ALA A 57 15.63 28.51 -50.42
C ALA A 57 15.68 28.18 -51.94
N PRO A 58 15.62 29.19 -52.82
CA PRO A 58 15.25 29.01 -54.22
C PRO A 58 16.46 28.88 -55.14
N ASP A 59 16.26 28.23 -56.29
CA ASP A 59 17.08 28.47 -57.47
C ASP A 59 16.17 28.69 -58.69
N GLY A 60 16.51 29.75 -59.44
CA GLY A 60 16.42 29.79 -60.89
C GLY A 60 15.06 29.90 -61.59
N THR A 61 14.84 31.11 -62.13
CA THR A 61 14.40 31.42 -63.51
C THR A 61 12.92 31.54 -63.91
N GLN A 62 12.65 32.76 -64.41
CA GLN A 62 11.80 33.19 -65.54
C GLN A 62 10.33 33.60 -65.32
N ASP A 63 10.18 34.94 -65.19
CA ASP A 63 9.45 35.87 -66.09
C ASP A 63 7.90 35.78 -66.27
N PRO A 64 7.24 36.89 -66.67
CA PRO A 64 6.12 37.46 -65.90
C PRO A 64 4.84 37.63 -66.73
N ALA A 65 3.69 37.89 -66.08
CA ALA A 65 2.69 38.89 -66.50
C ALA A 65 1.32 38.75 -65.79
N ARG A 66 0.84 39.93 -65.36
CA ARG A 66 -0.52 40.48 -65.49
C ARG A 66 -1.69 39.96 -64.64
N ASP A 67 -2.12 40.91 -63.79
CA ASP A 67 -3.45 41.54 -63.76
C ASP A 67 -4.65 40.89 -63.06
N THR A 68 -5.19 41.72 -62.15
CA THR A 68 -6.61 42.02 -61.87
C THR A 68 -7.43 41.11 -60.95
N ALA A 69 -7.66 41.67 -59.74
CA ALA A 69 -8.94 41.91 -59.06
C ALA A 69 -10.18 41.04 -59.37
N GLY A 70 -10.84 40.58 -58.30
CA GLY A 70 -12.24 40.16 -58.33
C GLY A 70 -12.74 39.61 -57.01
N ASP A 71 -13.56 40.40 -56.31
CA ASP A 71 -14.44 39.99 -55.20
C ASP A 71 -15.19 38.68 -55.51
N THR A 72 -15.44 37.85 -54.48
CA THR A 72 -16.79 37.35 -54.19
C THR A 72 -16.82 36.64 -52.84
N ALA A 73 -17.64 37.18 -51.95
CA ALA A 73 -18.16 36.48 -50.80
C ALA A 73 -19.01 35.28 -51.25
N GLY A 74 -18.74 34.12 -50.67
CA GLY A 74 -19.49 32.89 -50.87
C GLY A 74 -19.55 32.11 -49.56
N ASP A 75 -20.65 32.32 -48.83
CA ASP A 75 -21.10 31.48 -47.73
C ASP A 75 -21.31 30.05 -48.24
N THR A 76 -20.53 29.09 -47.74
CA THR A 76 -20.91 27.67 -47.77
C THR A 76 -20.37 26.94 -46.54
N ALA A 77 -21.31 26.57 -45.67
CA ALA A 77 -21.47 25.25 -45.10
C ALA A 77 -20.24 24.61 -44.43
N GLY A 78 -20.25 24.69 -43.10
CA GLY A 78 -20.18 23.52 -42.22
C GLY A 78 -19.08 22.52 -42.52
N ASP A 79 -17.93 22.71 -41.87
CA ASP A 79 -17.00 21.61 -41.65
C ASP A 79 -17.02 21.22 -40.16
N ALA A 80 -17.61 20.07 -39.93
CA ALA A 80 -17.75 19.45 -38.63
C ALA A 80 -16.39 18.91 -38.19
N ALA A 81 -15.81 19.51 -37.15
CA ALA A 81 -14.63 18.97 -36.47
C ALA A 81 -14.92 17.54 -35.95
N PRO A 82 -14.10 16.52 -36.27
CA PRO A 82 -14.31 15.18 -35.74
C PRO A 82 -13.64 14.98 -34.37
N GLY A 83 -14.43 14.56 -33.37
CA GLY A 83 -13.99 13.55 -32.39
C GLY A 83 -13.69 13.93 -30.93
N GLY A 84 -14.47 14.78 -30.26
CA GLY A 84 -14.51 14.78 -28.79
C GLY A 84 -15.29 13.57 -28.24
N THR A 85 -14.80 12.91 -27.18
CA THR A 85 -15.55 11.90 -26.42
C THR A 85 -16.85 12.51 -25.87
N GLY A 86 -17.95 12.30 -26.60
CA GLY A 86 -19.26 12.89 -26.27
C GLY A 86 -19.70 12.53 -24.86
N ALA A 87 -20.32 13.49 -24.16
CA ALA A 87 -20.88 13.26 -22.84
C ALA A 87 -21.96 12.18 -22.91
N ILE A 88 -21.81 11.12 -22.10
CA ILE A 88 -22.76 10.00 -22.03
C ILE A 88 -23.66 10.16 -20.81
N GLY A 89 -24.93 9.76 -20.90
CA GLY A 89 -25.86 9.89 -19.77
C GLY A 89 -25.47 9.06 -18.53
N CYS A 90 -24.77 7.92 -18.72
CA CYS A 90 -24.37 7.04 -17.64
C CYS A 90 -23.11 6.23 -18.00
N VAL A 91 -22.19 6.09 -17.04
CA VAL A 91 -21.07 5.14 -17.08
C VAL A 91 -21.25 4.12 -15.97
N LEU A 92 -21.07 2.84 -16.27
CA LEU A 92 -21.13 1.74 -15.30
C LEU A 92 -19.80 0.99 -15.34
N LEU A 93 -19.15 0.84 -14.18
CA LEU A 93 -17.97 0.00 -14.02
C LEU A 93 -18.30 -1.18 -13.11
N ALA A 94 -17.86 -2.37 -13.51
CA ALA A 94 -17.95 -3.58 -12.70
C ALA A 94 -16.54 -4.13 -12.44
N ALA A 95 -16.27 -4.51 -11.20
CA ALA A 95 -15.00 -5.06 -10.75
C ALA A 95 -15.25 -6.29 -9.86
N ARG A 96 -14.44 -7.35 -9.98
CA ARG A 96 -14.57 -8.53 -9.10
C ARG A 96 -14.14 -8.18 -7.68
N SER A 97 -13.06 -7.43 -7.55
CA SER A 97 -12.45 -7.02 -6.28
C SER A 97 -12.04 -5.54 -6.32
N PRO A 98 -11.78 -4.91 -5.17
CA PRO A 98 -11.17 -3.58 -5.15
C PRO A 98 -9.79 -3.54 -5.81
N ALA A 99 -8.98 -4.61 -5.76
CA ALA A 99 -7.73 -4.65 -6.52
C ALA A 99 -7.97 -4.47 -8.04
N ASP A 100 -9.07 -5.03 -8.57
CA ASP A 100 -9.49 -4.80 -9.95
C ASP A 100 -9.92 -3.35 -10.18
N LEU A 101 -10.68 -2.76 -9.24
CA LEU A 101 -11.07 -1.35 -9.33
C LEU A 101 -9.86 -0.42 -9.32
N ARG A 102 -8.84 -0.71 -8.49
CA ARG A 102 -7.60 0.06 -8.44
C ARG A 102 -6.81 -0.02 -9.75
N ARG A 103 -6.84 -1.15 -10.45
CA ARG A 103 -6.25 -1.27 -11.79
C ARG A 103 -6.98 -0.46 -12.87
N ALA A 104 -8.26 -0.15 -12.66
CA ALA A 104 -9.00 0.73 -13.56
C ALA A 104 -8.63 2.21 -13.38
N VAL A 105 -8.11 2.62 -12.22
CA VAL A 105 -7.74 4.02 -11.93
C VAL A 105 -6.74 4.62 -12.94
N PRO A 106 -5.59 3.99 -13.26
CA PRO A 106 -4.68 4.53 -14.28
C PRO A 106 -5.29 4.58 -15.68
N LEU A 107 -6.38 3.85 -15.91
CA LEU A 107 -7.13 3.84 -17.16
C LEU A 107 -8.27 4.88 -17.18
N GLY A 108 -8.41 5.69 -16.13
CA GLY A 108 -9.52 6.63 -15.96
C GLY A 108 -9.67 7.64 -17.10
N GLY A 109 -8.59 7.99 -17.79
CA GLY A 109 -8.62 8.86 -18.98
C GLY A 109 -9.36 8.27 -20.18
N LEU A 110 -9.59 6.95 -20.22
CA LEU A 110 -10.39 6.28 -21.26
C LEU A 110 -11.90 6.36 -21.00
N LEU A 111 -12.29 6.72 -19.77
CA LEU A 111 -13.69 6.79 -19.40
C LEU A 111 -14.29 8.13 -19.84
N PRO A 112 -15.48 8.12 -20.48
CA PRO A 112 -16.11 9.34 -20.94
C PRO A 112 -16.63 10.18 -19.78
N ARG A 113 -16.96 11.44 -20.08
CA ARG A 113 -17.69 12.28 -19.13
C ARG A 113 -19.12 11.80 -19.00
N ALA A 114 -19.66 11.82 -17.79
CA ALA A 114 -21.03 11.34 -17.55
C ALA A 114 -21.77 12.11 -16.46
N THR A 115 -23.09 12.24 -16.63
CA THR A 115 -24.01 12.77 -15.60
C THR A 115 -24.37 11.74 -14.54
N ARG A 116 -24.04 10.47 -14.76
CA ARG A 116 -24.25 9.39 -13.79
C ARG A 116 -23.09 8.40 -13.85
N VAL A 117 -22.53 8.04 -12.70
CA VAL A 117 -21.45 7.06 -12.58
C VAL A 117 -21.87 5.98 -11.60
N ARG A 118 -21.84 4.73 -12.05
CA ARG A 118 -22.16 3.55 -11.25
C ARG A 118 -20.93 2.66 -11.13
N ILE A 119 -20.62 2.21 -9.92
CA ILE A 119 -19.48 1.33 -9.64
C ILE A 119 -19.99 0.13 -8.84
N ALA A 120 -19.82 -1.08 -9.39
CA ALA A 120 -20.17 -2.33 -8.72
C ALA A 120 -18.89 -3.13 -8.44
N VAL A 121 -18.59 -3.36 -7.16
CA VAL A 121 -17.50 -4.24 -6.71
C VAL A 121 -18.13 -5.50 -6.14
N ALA A 122 -17.80 -6.66 -6.69
CA ALA A 122 -18.54 -7.89 -6.42
C ALA A 122 -18.29 -8.53 -5.06
N ASP A 123 -17.04 -8.44 -4.61
CA ASP A 123 -16.57 -9.07 -3.40
C ASP A 123 -15.54 -8.15 -2.79
N VAL A 124 -15.65 -7.91 -1.48
CA VAL A 124 -14.65 -7.17 -0.71
C VAL A 124 -14.29 -7.97 0.54
N PRO A 125 -13.04 -7.88 1.03
CA PRO A 125 -12.67 -8.43 2.32
C PRO A 125 -13.58 -7.90 3.43
N SER A 126 -13.83 -8.72 4.46
CA SER A 126 -14.73 -8.36 5.57
C SER A 126 -14.27 -7.15 6.39
N TRP A 127 -12.98 -6.79 6.29
CA TRP A 127 -12.38 -5.65 6.95
C TRP A 127 -12.26 -4.41 6.04
N ALA A 128 -12.63 -4.51 4.76
CA ALA A 128 -12.58 -3.39 3.82
C ALA A 128 -13.58 -2.30 4.22
N ALA A 129 -13.20 -1.04 4.00
CA ALA A 129 -14.09 0.09 4.22
C ALA A 129 -15.25 0.10 3.22
N GLN A 130 -16.23 0.96 3.46
CA GLN A 130 -17.25 1.27 2.45
C GLN A 130 -16.61 2.10 1.33
N PRO A 131 -17.05 1.98 0.07
CA PRO A 131 -16.52 2.75 -1.06
C PRO A 131 -17.01 4.21 -1.04
N LEU A 132 -16.85 4.90 0.08
CA LEU A 132 -17.15 6.32 0.19
C LEU A 132 -16.00 7.11 -0.43
N PRO A 133 -16.26 8.05 -1.35
CA PRO A 133 -15.20 8.85 -1.95
C PRO A 133 -14.50 9.67 -0.86
N VAL A 134 -13.16 9.63 -0.86
CA VAL A 134 -12.38 10.55 -0.01
C VAL A 134 -12.49 11.93 -0.63
N THR A 135 -12.87 12.93 0.16
CA THR A 135 -12.95 14.32 -0.26
C THR A 135 -11.53 14.85 -0.51
N ALA A 136 -11.05 14.71 -1.74
CA ALA A 136 -9.99 15.58 -2.23
C ALA A 136 -10.65 16.88 -2.72
N PRO A 137 -9.96 18.05 -2.68
CA PRO A 137 -10.42 19.25 -3.34
C PRO A 137 -10.65 18.95 -4.83
N GLY A 138 -11.91 18.79 -5.23
CA GLY A 138 -12.28 18.23 -6.51
C GLY A 138 -13.49 18.94 -7.11
N ALA A 139 -13.37 19.31 -8.37
CA ALA A 139 -14.40 20.03 -9.12
C ALA A 139 -15.67 19.18 -9.33
N CYS A 140 -15.57 17.85 -9.40
CA CYS A 140 -16.73 17.01 -9.75
C CYS A 140 -17.78 16.90 -8.62
N TRP A 141 -17.35 16.87 -7.36
CA TRP A 141 -18.26 16.68 -6.21
C TRP A 141 -19.22 17.84 -5.97
N ARG A 142 -18.89 19.06 -6.41
CA ARG A 142 -19.80 20.21 -6.35
C ARG A 142 -21.04 20.05 -7.24
N HIS A 143 -20.97 19.16 -8.23
CA HIS A 143 -22.08 18.84 -9.12
C HIS A 143 -22.91 17.65 -8.60
N LEU A 144 -22.51 17.00 -7.50
CA LEU A 144 -23.20 15.82 -6.97
C LEU A 144 -24.61 16.17 -6.49
N THR A 145 -25.61 15.42 -6.97
CA THR A 145 -27.03 15.59 -6.61
C THR A 145 -27.54 14.43 -5.76
N GLU A 146 -27.13 13.21 -6.09
CA GLU A 146 -27.48 11.99 -5.39
C GLU A 146 -26.25 11.08 -5.33
N MET A 147 -25.99 10.49 -4.16
CA MET A 147 -25.07 9.36 -4.03
C MET A 147 -25.72 8.28 -3.18
N ARG A 148 -25.71 7.05 -3.70
CA ARG A 148 -26.23 5.88 -3.00
C ARG A 148 -25.17 4.80 -2.95
N VAL A 149 -24.82 4.39 -1.73
CA VAL A 149 -23.91 3.26 -1.48
C VAL A 149 -24.71 2.14 -0.86
N THR A 150 -24.72 0.97 -1.48
CA THR A 150 -25.50 -0.18 -1.02
C THR A 150 -24.63 -1.43 -1.00
N ARG A 151 -24.81 -2.24 0.05
CA ARG A 151 -24.20 -3.57 0.11
C ARG A 151 -25.04 -4.55 -0.68
N ARG A 152 -24.41 -5.32 -1.57
CA ARG A 152 -25.06 -6.37 -2.39
C ARG A 152 -24.25 -7.65 -2.27
N GLY A 153 -24.79 -8.65 -1.56
CA GLY A 153 -24.05 -9.86 -1.22
C GLY A 153 -22.80 -9.55 -0.39
N ARG A 154 -21.62 -9.92 -0.91
CA ARG A 154 -20.32 -9.61 -0.29
C ARG A 154 -19.65 -8.36 -0.86
N GLY A 155 -20.29 -7.67 -1.79
CA GLY A 155 -19.77 -6.52 -2.50
C GLY A 155 -20.49 -5.22 -2.18
N TRP A 156 -20.12 -4.17 -2.91
CA TRP A 156 -20.67 -2.83 -2.81
C TRP A 156 -21.06 -2.26 -4.16
N HIS A 157 -22.19 -1.57 -4.19
CA HIS A 157 -22.68 -0.83 -5.36
C HIS A 157 -22.77 0.64 -4.98
N LEU A 158 -22.12 1.49 -5.77
CA LEU A 158 -22.19 2.95 -5.69
C LEU A 158 -22.89 3.48 -6.94
N ASP A 159 -23.85 4.37 -6.75
CA ASP A 159 -24.55 5.12 -7.81
C ASP A 159 -24.49 6.60 -7.48
N ALA A 160 -23.81 7.38 -8.32
CA ALA A 160 -23.65 8.83 -8.16
C ALA A 160 -24.21 9.56 -9.37
N ALA A 161 -25.06 10.57 -9.13
CA ALA A 161 -25.67 11.41 -10.15
C ALA A 161 -25.20 12.86 -9.99
N PHE A 162 -24.99 13.54 -11.12
CA PHE A 162 -24.40 14.87 -11.20
C PHE A 162 -25.28 15.81 -12.03
N THR A 163 -25.29 17.10 -11.68
CA THR A 163 -26.00 18.15 -12.43
C THR A 163 -25.41 18.36 -13.83
N GLU A 164 -24.11 18.10 -14.00
CA GLU A 164 -23.38 18.25 -15.26
C GLU A 164 -22.50 17.02 -15.53
N PRO A 165 -22.13 16.74 -16.78
CA PRO A 165 -21.19 15.66 -17.09
C PRO A 165 -19.84 15.86 -16.41
N VAL A 166 -19.45 14.93 -15.53
CA VAL A 166 -18.16 14.92 -14.83
C VAL A 166 -17.23 13.84 -15.41
N PRO A 167 -15.89 13.95 -15.28
CA PRO A 167 -14.98 12.88 -15.65
C PRO A 167 -15.24 11.62 -14.81
N ALA A 168 -15.67 10.52 -15.44
CA ALA A 168 -15.96 9.29 -14.70
C ALA A 168 -14.70 8.68 -14.07
N GLY A 169 -13.52 8.88 -14.68
CA GLY A 169 -12.22 8.48 -14.13
C GLY A 169 -11.93 9.09 -12.74
N ASP A 170 -12.26 10.37 -12.54
CA ASP A 170 -12.07 11.04 -11.24
C ASP A 170 -12.92 10.39 -10.14
N VAL A 171 -14.18 10.07 -10.47
CA VAL A 171 -15.09 9.38 -9.55
C VAL A 171 -14.53 8.01 -9.17
N VAL A 172 -14.04 7.23 -10.15
CA VAL A 172 -13.41 5.92 -9.92
C VAL A 172 -12.18 6.05 -9.02
N ALA A 173 -11.30 7.03 -9.26
CA ALA A 173 -10.10 7.26 -8.47
C ALA A 173 -10.42 7.57 -7.00
N HIS A 174 -11.39 8.44 -6.75
CA HIS A 174 -11.82 8.79 -5.39
C HIS A 174 -12.49 7.63 -4.66
N VAL A 175 -13.32 6.85 -5.36
CA VAL A 175 -13.98 5.67 -4.78
C VAL A 175 -12.97 4.57 -4.47
N ALA A 176 -12.01 4.31 -5.36
CA ALA A 176 -10.92 3.37 -5.11
C ALA A 176 -10.04 3.81 -3.91
N SER A 177 -9.81 5.13 -3.78
CA SER A 177 -9.12 5.70 -2.62
C SER A 177 -9.91 5.55 -1.32
N GLY A 178 -11.24 5.57 -1.39
CA GLY A 178 -12.13 5.35 -0.25
C GLY A 178 -12.04 3.94 0.35
N LEU A 179 -11.96 2.93 -0.51
CA LEU A 179 -11.94 1.53 -0.08
C LEU A 179 -10.67 1.16 0.69
N PHE A 180 -9.50 1.60 0.22
CA PHE A 180 -8.19 1.14 0.73
C PHE A 180 -7.14 2.24 0.88
N GLY A 181 -7.56 3.51 0.95
CA GLY A 181 -6.67 4.66 0.98
C GLY A 181 -6.17 5.08 -0.41
N GLY A 182 -5.85 6.37 -0.55
CA GLY A 182 -5.24 6.90 -1.76
C GLY A 182 -3.82 6.37 -1.96
N CYS A 183 -3.38 6.30 -3.22
CA CYS A 183 -1.96 6.25 -3.53
C CYS A 183 -1.39 7.65 -3.28
N ALA A 184 -0.38 7.81 -2.42
CA ALA A 184 0.33 9.08 -2.34
C ALA A 184 0.91 9.38 -3.73
N ALA A 185 0.83 10.63 -4.19
CA ALA A 185 1.40 11.04 -5.48
C ALA A 185 2.87 10.60 -5.53
N ALA A 186 3.15 9.62 -6.39
CA ALA A 186 4.41 8.92 -6.36
C ALA A 186 5.18 9.25 -7.64
N THR A 187 6.27 10.01 -7.47
CA THR A 187 7.25 10.27 -8.51
C THR A 187 8.09 9.02 -8.78
N PRO A 188 8.49 8.75 -10.03
CA PRO A 188 8.18 9.50 -11.25
C PRO A 188 6.71 9.37 -11.69
N VAL A 189 6.20 10.38 -12.40
CA VAL A 189 4.94 10.30 -13.16
C VAL A 189 5.12 9.23 -14.25
N ALA A 190 4.27 8.21 -14.19
CA ALA A 190 4.34 7.07 -15.11
C ALA A 190 3.61 7.36 -16.42
N GLY A 191 4.26 7.07 -17.54
CA GLY A 191 3.63 6.94 -18.86
C GLY A 191 3.37 5.47 -19.14
N LEU A 192 2.15 5.09 -19.48
CA LEU A 192 1.75 3.69 -19.72
C LEU A 192 1.31 3.50 -21.17
N GLU A 193 1.91 2.53 -21.85
CA GLU A 193 1.50 2.12 -23.20
C GLU A 193 0.31 1.16 -23.12
N GLY A 194 -0.84 1.60 -23.64
CA GLY A 194 -2.07 0.81 -23.69
C GLY A 194 -2.63 0.38 -22.33
N GLY A 195 -3.69 -0.43 -22.35
CA GLY A 195 -4.35 -0.92 -21.13
C GLY A 195 -3.60 -2.05 -20.41
N ALA A 196 -2.81 -2.85 -21.15
CA ALA A 196 -2.11 -4.00 -20.61
C ALA A 196 -0.98 -3.65 -19.62
N THR A 197 -0.57 -2.39 -19.54
CA THR A 197 0.41 -1.91 -18.56
C THR A 197 -0.22 -1.36 -17.28
N ALA A 198 -1.55 -1.35 -17.14
CA ALA A 198 -2.26 -0.86 -15.94
C ALA A 198 -1.82 -1.53 -14.63
N ASP A 199 -1.37 -2.79 -14.70
CA ASP A 199 -0.79 -3.53 -13.58
C ASP A 199 0.45 -2.87 -12.94
N TRP A 200 1.11 -1.96 -13.66
CA TRP A 200 2.33 -1.31 -13.19
C TRP A 200 2.05 -0.14 -12.27
N ARG A 201 0.86 0.47 -12.31
CA ARG A 201 0.54 1.61 -11.46
C ARG A 201 -0.89 1.60 -10.93
N PRO A 202 -1.29 0.53 -10.22
CA PRO A 202 -2.64 0.41 -9.68
C PRO A 202 -2.92 1.51 -8.66
N GLY A 203 -4.11 2.12 -8.77
CA GLY A 203 -4.62 3.14 -7.85
C GLY A 203 -4.02 4.54 -8.04
N ASP A 204 -3.20 4.77 -9.07
CA ASP A 204 -2.58 6.07 -9.34
C ASP A 204 -3.32 6.82 -10.47
N PRO A 205 -4.09 7.88 -10.16
CA PRO A 205 -4.78 8.67 -11.17
C PRO A 205 -3.84 9.61 -11.93
N ASN A 206 -2.59 9.77 -11.51
CA ASN A 206 -1.64 10.69 -12.13
C ASN A 206 -0.93 10.08 -13.35
N VAL A 207 -1.31 8.89 -13.80
CA VAL A 207 -0.71 8.18 -14.94
C VAL A 207 -1.11 8.80 -16.29
N THR A 208 -0.16 8.89 -17.23
CA THR A 208 -0.44 9.28 -18.62
C THR A 208 -0.49 8.07 -19.52
N LEU A 209 -1.61 7.89 -20.21
CA LEU A 209 -1.74 6.84 -21.22
C LEU A 209 -1.14 7.31 -22.54
N SER A 210 -0.52 6.37 -23.26
CA SER A 210 0.03 6.58 -24.58
C SER A 210 -0.41 5.46 -25.53
N PRO A 211 -0.60 5.76 -26.83
CA PRO A 211 -0.85 4.72 -27.82
C PRO A 211 0.39 3.81 -27.98
N PRO A 212 0.21 2.57 -28.44
CA PRO A 212 1.32 1.68 -28.78
C PRO A 212 2.35 2.36 -29.70
N GLY A 213 3.62 2.38 -29.31
CA GLY A 213 4.70 3.03 -30.08
C GLY A 213 4.90 4.52 -29.80
N GLY A 214 3.99 5.19 -29.08
CA GLY A 214 4.12 6.60 -28.66
C GLY A 214 3.66 7.65 -29.69
N PRO A 215 3.92 8.95 -29.43
CA PRO A 215 4.57 9.52 -28.23
C PRO A 215 3.63 9.53 -26.99
N VAL A 216 4.20 9.80 -25.81
CA VAL A 216 3.38 10.11 -24.62
C VAL A 216 2.83 11.53 -24.79
N PRO A 217 1.50 11.75 -24.68
CA PRO A 217 0.92 13.08 -24.84
C PRO A 217 1.42 14.06 -23.76
N ASP A 218 1.65 15.31 -24.13
CA ASP A 218 2.00 16.37 -23.17
C ASP A 218 0.84 16.73 -22.24
N ARG A 219 1.18 17.25 -21.06
CA ARG A 219 0.25 17.74 -20.05
C ARG A 219 0.56 19.19 -19.72
N ARG A 220 -0.34 20.12 -20.08
CA ARG A 220 -0.25 21.55 -19.71
C ARG A 220 1.16 22.11 -19.95
N ASP A 221 1.64 21.96 -21.18
CA ASP A 221 2.94 22.46 -21.65
C ASP A 221 4.19 21.80 -21.01
N ALA A 222 4.01 20.64 -20.38
CA ALA A 222 5.10 19.79 -19.87
C ALA A 222 4.99 18.36 -20.43
N PRO A 223 6.09 17.58 -20.45
CA PRO A 223 6.03 16.17 -20.80
C PRO A 223 4.96 15.44 -19.97
N GLY A 224 4.17 14.58 -20.61
CA GLY A 224 3.09 13.87 -19.92
C GLY A 224 3.56 12.91 -18.84
N CYS A 225 4.81 12.48 -18.88
CA CYS A 225 5.38 11.59 -17.88
C CYS A 225 6.87 11.85 -17.68
N ASP A 226 7.39 11.42 -16.53
CA ASP A 226 8.82 11.37 -16.26
C ASP A 226 9.42 10.03 -16.76
N LEU A 227 8.65 8.94 -16.68
CA LEU A 227 9.12 7.60 -17.07
C LEU A 227 8.05 6.83 -17.89
N PRO A 228 8.26 6.64 -19.21
CA PRO A 228 7.38 5.80 -20.02
C PRO A 228 7.69 4.30 -19.84
N LEU A 229 6.63 3.50 -19.76
CA LEU A 229 6.64 2.05 -19.82
C LEU A 229 6.01 1.58 -21.14
N ARG A 230 6.78 0.81 -21.91
CA ARG A 230 6.37 0.30 -23.24
C ARG A 230 6.34 -1.21 -23.27
N GLN A 231 5.49 -1.80 -24.10
CA GLN A 231 5.50 -3.23 -24.34
C GLN A 231 6.49 -3.57 -25.46
N ALA A 232 7.31 -4.60 -25.24
CA ALA A 232 8.18 -5.16 -26.26
C ALA A 232 8.29 -6.68 -26.07
N ASN A 233 7.91 -7.44 -27.09
CA ASN A 233 8.03 -8.91 -27.12
C ASN A 233 7.47 -9.61 -25.86
N GLY A 234 6.33 -9.16 -25.34
CA GLY A 234 5.70 -9.70 -24.13
C GLY A 234 6.33 -9.27 -22.80
N SER A 235 7.36 -8.41 -22.82
CA SER A 235 7.95 -7.76 -21.65
C SER A 235 7.64 -6.26 -21.62
N VAL A 236 7.87 -5.62 -20.48
CA VAL A 236 7.75 -4.16 -20.35
C VAL A 236 9.14 -3.54 -20.25
N LEU A 237 9.37 -2.48 -21.01
CA LEU A 237 10.60 -1.69 -21.04
C LEU A 237 10.37 -0.34 -20.38
N ALA A 238 11.35 0.16 -19.64
CA ALA A 238 11.31 1.49 -19.03
C ALA A 238 12.24 2.45 -19.77
N GLY A 239 11.72 3.63 -20.12
CA GLY A 239 12.46 4.70 -20.81
C GLY A 239 12.27 4.77 -22.33
N SER A 240 12.80 5.82 -22.95
CA SER A 240 12.71 6.09 -24.40
C SER A 240 13.72 5.31 -25.24
N THR A 241 14.83 4.86 -24.66
CA THR A 241 15.97 4.22 -25.35
C THR A 241 16.13 2.72 -25.05
N GLY A 242 15.12 2.06 -24.47
CA GLY A 242 15.10 0.60 -24.39
C GLY A 242 16.12 -0.02 -23.42
N SER A 243 16.26 0.52 -22.21
CA SER A 243 16.84 -0.28 -21.12
C SER A 243 15.92 -1.47 -20.87
N ALA A 244 16.40 -2.67 -21.20
CA ALA A 244 15.64 -3.90 -21.05
C ALA A 244 15.34 -4.18 -19.58
N ALA A 245 14.14 -3.83 -19.11
CA ALA A 245 13.55 -4.38 -17.89
C ALA A 245 13.09 -5.84 -18.12
N GLY A 246 13.90 -6.63 -18.84
CA GLY A 246 13.63 -8.02 -19.17
C GLY A 246 13.49 -8.84 -17.89
N GLY A 247 12.32 -9.45 -17.70
CA GLY A 247 12.03 -10.32 -16.56
C GLY A 247 11.55 -9.63 -15.28
N LEU A 248 11.26 -8.32 -15.27
CA LEU A 248 10.63 -7.69 -14.11
C LEU A 248 9.15 -8.08 -13.96
N LEU A 249 8.80 -8.60 -12.79
CA LEU A 249 7.40 -8.77 -12.38
C LEU A 249 6.74 -7.39 -12.14
N PRO A 250 5.46 -7.20 -12.53
CA PRO A 250 4.70 -6.03 -12.14
C PRO A 250 4.70 -5.84 -10.61
N PRO A 251 4.67 -4.59 -10.11
CA PRO A 251 4.63 -4.32 -8.69
C PRO A 251 3.42 -4.94 -7.99
N LEU A 252 3.61 -5.28 -6.72
CA LEU A 252 2.54 -5.59 -5.79
C LEU A 252 1.87 -4.28 -5.37
N ASP A 253 0.54 -4.23 -5.52
CA ASP A 253 -0.27 -3.15 -4.96
C ASP A 253 -0.41 -3.36 -3.45
N GLU A 254 0.50 -2.76 -2.69
CA GLU A 254 0.59 -2.91 -1.24
C GLU A 254 -0.67 -2.39 -0.52
N ALA A 255 -1.56 -1.65 -1.17
CA ALA A 255 -2.83 -1.24 -0.58
C ALA A 255 -3.84 -2.41 -0.45
N VAL A 256 -3.68 -3.45 -1.27
CA VAL A 256 -4.60 -4.61 -1.35
C VAL A 256 -3.90 -5.96 -1.15
N VAL A 257 -2.62 -6.05 -1.49
CA VAL A 257 -1.76 -7.22 -1.28
C VAL A 257 -0.83 -6.91 -0.11
N ASN A 258 -1.32 -7.15 1.11
CA ASN A 258 -0.63 -6.79 2.34
C ASN A 258 -1.04 -7.67 3.52
N PRO A 259 -0.44 -7.51 4.71
CA PRO A 259 -0.74 -8.36 5.86
C PRO A 259 -2.05 -8.07 6.59
N ILE A 260 -2.83 -7.06 6.18
CA ILE A 260 -4.05 -6.67 6.91
C ILE A 260 -5.04 -7.83 6.97
N GLY A 261 -5.46 -8.18 8.18
CA GLY A 261 -6.33 -9.33 8.44
C GLY A 261 -5.59 -10.67 8.53
N PHE A 262 -4.27 -10.67 8.71
CA PHE A 262 -3.49 -11.86 9.04
C PHE A 262 -4.09 -12.63 10.23
N ARG A 263 -4.06 -13.96 10.15
CA ARG A 263 -4.54 -14.87 11.19
C ARG A 263 -3.35 -15.55 11.86
N ARG A 264 -3.16 -15.30 13.15
CA ARG A 264 -2.10 -15.91 13.96
C ARG A 264 -2.33 -17.40 14.17
N ASN A 265 -3.57 -17.79 14.44
CA ASN A 265 -4.01 -19.17 14.62
C ASN A 265 -4.87 -19.59 13.41
N PRO A 266 -4.26 -20.08 12.31
CA PRO A 266 -5.01 -20.52 11.14
C PRO A 266 -5.84 -21.77 11.47
N ALA A 267 -7.06 -21.84 10.94
CA ALA A 267 -7.98 -22.95 11.17
C ALA A 267 -7.81 -24.11 10.16
N GLN A 268 -7.14 -23.85 9.03
CA GLN A 268 -6.96 -24.78 7.94
C GLN A 268 -5.51 -25.24 7.80
N GLY A 269 -5.31 -26.39 7.15
CA GLY A 269 -4.00 -26.98 6.90
C GLY A 269 -3.19 -26.24 5.84
N ILE A 270 -2.21 -26.95 5.27
CA ILE A 270 -1.42 -26.46 4.14
C ILE A 270 -2.21 -26.72 2.85
N ALA A 271 -2.46 -25.66 2.09
CA ALA A 271 -3.11 -25.74 0.78
C ALA A 271 -2.04 -25.90 -0.31
N VAL A 272 -2.45 -26.32 -1.51
CA VAL A 272 -1.55 -26.58 -2.65
C VAL A 272 -1.89 -25.65 -3.80
N LEU A 273 -0.87 -25.01 -4.38
CA LEU A 273 -0.97 -24.27 -5.63
C LEU A 273 -0.76 -25.22 -6.82
N ALA A 274 -1.74 -25.31 -7.71
CA ALA A 274 -1.64 -26.08 -8.94
C ALA A 274 -1.75 -25.18 -10.17
N ALA A 275 -0.82 -25.35 -11.11
CA ALA A 275 -0.93 -24.76 -12.45
C ALA A 275 -1.96 -25.53 -13.28
N ARG A 276 -2.80 -24.80 -14.01
CA ARG A 276 -3.81 -25.32 -14.93
C ARG A 276 -3.74 -24.53 -16.25
N ARG A 277 -4.31 -25.07 -17.33
CA ARG A 277 -4.32 -24.41 -18.65
C ARG A 277 -4.77 -22.94 -18.58
N GLU A 278 -5.83 -22.67 -17.82
CA GLU A 278 -6.47 -21.36 -17.70
C GLU A 278 -5.99 -20.50 -16.51
N GLY A 279 -4.93 -20.94 -15.80
CA GLY A 279 -4.30 -20.17 -14.73
C GLY A 279 -3.84 -21.01 -13.56
N PHE A 280 -4.13 -20.56 -12.33
CA PHE A 280 -3.75 -21.28 -11.13
C PHE A 280 -4.96 -21.55 -10.24
N VAL A 281 -4.86 -22.61 -9.45
CA VAL A 281 -5.89 -22.96 -8.47
C VAL A 281 -5.19 -23.27 -7.16
N VAL A 282 -5.74 -22.76 -6.06
CA VAL A 282 -5.32 -23.17 -4.71
C VAL A 282 -6.38 -24.09 -4.13
N THR A 283 -5.97 -25.30 -3.74
CA THR A 283 -6.86 -26.33 -3.19
C THR A 283 -6.41 -26.79 -1.81
N LEU A 284 -7.37 -27.18 -0.98
CA LEU A 284 -7.13 -27.85 0.30
C LEU A 284 -7.89 -29.18 0.27
N GLY A 285 -7.18 -30.29 0.07
CA GLY A 285 -7.83 -31.54 -0.31
C GLY A 285 -8.61 -31.37 -1.61
N ASP A 286 -9.88 -31.78 -1.62
CA ASP A 286 -10.79 -31.63 -2.77
C ASP A 286 -11.41 -30.22 -2.86
N ASP A 287 -11.29 -29.41 -1.81
CA ASP A 287 -11.90 -28.08 -1.76
C ASP A 287 -11.07 -27.06 -2.52
N ARG A 288 -11.70 -26.40 -3.49
CA ARG A 288 -11.11 -25.28 -4.22
C ARG A 288 -11.32 -23.96 -3.47
N LEU A 289 -10.24 -23.40 -2.93
CA LEU A 289 -10.27 -22.14 -2.18
C LEU A 289 -10.33 -20.91 -3.11
N VAL A 290 -9.40 -20.82 -4.06
CA VAL A 290 -9.31 -19.70 -5.01
C VAL A 290 -8.88 -20.16 -6.40
N ARG A 291 -9.26 -19.36 -7.41
CA ARG A 291 -8.79 -19.48 -8.79
C ARG A 291 -8.12 -18.16 -9.17
N LEU A 292 -6.88 -18.26 -9.63
CA LEU A 292 -6.07 -17.12 -10.06
C LEU A 292 -5.94 -17.16 -11.60
N PRO A 293 -5.90 -15.99 -12.26
CA PRO A 293 -5.70 -15.90 -13.70
C PRO A 293 -4.30 -16.37 -14.12
N ALA A 294 -4.14 -16.67 -15.41
CA ALA A 294 -2.89 -17.16 -15.98
C ALA A 294 -1.69 -16.22 -15.80
N ASN A 295 -1.91 -14.91 -15.69
CA ASN A 295 -0.87 -13.91 -15.46
C ASN A 295 -0.43 -13.78 -14.00
N GLY A 296 -0.89 -14.68 -13.11
CA GLY A 296 -0.49 -14.72 -11.70
C GLY A 296 -0.98 -13.56 -10.84
N ARG A 297 -1.98 -12.77 -11.29
CA ARG A 297 -2.58 -11.70 -10.49
C ARG A 297 -3.25 -12.30 -9.24
N VAL A 298 -2.97 -11.73 -8.08
CA VAL A 298 -3.63 -12.05 -6.81
C VAL A 298 -4.34 -10.79 -6.33
N THR A 299 -5.56 -10.93 -5.79
CA THR A 299 -6.36 -9.81 -5.27
C THR A 299 -6.55 -9.92 -3.76
N ASP A 300 -7.00 -8.84 -3.14
CA ASP A 300 -7.38 -8.79 -1.73
C ASP A 300 -8.46 -9.82 -1.35
N VAL A 301 -9.40 -10.10 -2.27
CA VAL A 301 -10.43 -11.13 -2.08
C VAL A 301 -9.83 -12.53 -2.10
N ASP A 302 -8.86 -12.78 -2.99
CA ASP A 302 -8.16 -14.07 -3.04
C ASP A 302 -7.36 -14.27 -1.74
N ILE A 303 -6.65 -13.24 -1.29
CA ILE A 303 -5.92 -13.24 -0.02
C ILE A 303 -6.85 -13.46 1.17
N ALA A 304 -8.00 -12.78 1.21
CA ALA A 304 -8.98 -12.90 2.29
C ALA A 304 -9.46 -14.35 2.47
N ARG A 305 -9.66 -15.08 1.36
CA ARG A 305 -10.06 -16.50 1.36
C ARG A 305 -8.95 -17.44 1.77
N LEU A 306 -7.70 -17.02 1.66
CA LEU A 306 -6.51 -17.79 2.03
C LEU A 306 -6.00 -17.45 3.44
N ARG A 307 -6.63 -16.53 4.17
CA ARG A 307 -6.16 -16.10 5.51
C ARG A 307 -6.14 -17.22 6.54
N ASP A 308 -7.05 -18.17 6.43
CA ASP A 308 -7.20 -19.26 7.40
C ASP A 308 -6.29 -20.46 7.11
N VAL A 309 -5.52 -20.46 6.00
CA VAL A 309 -4.56 -21.53 5.70
C VAL A 309 -3.27 -21.40 6.51
N ARG A 310 -2.69 -22.55 6.87
CA ARG A 310 -1.41 -22.60 7.59
C ARG A 310 -0.23 -22.22 6.70
N GLY A 311 -0.29 -22.61 5.43
CA GLY A 311 0.67 -22.22 4.40
C GLY A 311 0.18 -22.69 3.03
N ILE A 312 0.91 -22.32 1.98
CA ILE A 312 0.65 -22.76 0.61
C ILE A 312 1.89 -23.45 0.06
N GLU A 313 1.74 -24.71 -0.31
CA GLU A 313 2.75 -25.47 -1.03
C GLU A 313 2.75 -25.06 -2.52
N VAL A 314 3.94 -24.75 -3.03
CA VAL A 314 4.17 -24.39 -4.42
C VAL A 314 5.10 -25.44 -5.04
N PRO A 315 4.62 -26.17 -6.07
CA PRO A 315 5.38 -27.26 -6.66
C PRO A 315 6.59 -26.75 -7.43
N GLY A 316 7.54 -27.64 -7.68
CA GLY A 316 8.80 -27.32 -8.35
C GLY A 316 8.66 -27.08 -9.85
N ALA A 317 9.75 -26.65 -10.48
CA ALA A 317 9.80 -26.22 -11.88
C ALA A 317 9.23 -27.23 -12.90
N GLN A 318 9.32 -28.53 -12.61
CA GLN A 318 8.81 -29.59 -13.49
C GLN A 318 7.28 -29.57 -13.63
N VAL A 319 6.57 -29.05 -12.63
CA VAL A 319 5.09 -29.06 -12.57
C VAL A 319 4.50 -27.73 -13.06
N THR A 320 5.32 -26.68 -13.12
CA THR A 320 4.87 -25.32 -13.47
C THR A 320 5.02 -24.98 -14.96
N GLU A 321 5.47 -25.94 -15.79
CA GLU A 321 5.44 -25.90 -17.27
C GLU A 321 5.97 -24.59 -17.90
N GLY A 322 7.06 -24.03 -17.37
CA GLY A 322 7.67 -22.81 -17.92
C GLY A 322 7.00 -21.49 -17.52
N ARG A 323 6.06 -21.51 -16.56
CA ARG A 323 5.37 -20.31 -16.01
C ARG A 323 6.07 -19.71 -14.79
N ALA A 324 7.39 -19.68 -14.79
CA ALA A 324 8.18 -19.32 -13.62
C ALA A 324 7.92 -17.88 -13.12
N ASN A 325 7.69 -16.94 -14.04
CA ASN A 325 7.41 -15.54 -13.72
C ASN A 325 6.01 -15.36 -13.10
N GLU A 326 5.02 -16.05 -13.66
CA GLU A 326 3.64 -16.02 -13.16
C GLU A 326 3.56 -16.65 -11.77
N VAL A 327 4.27 -17.77 -11.56
CA VAL A 327 4.41 -18.39 -10.23
C VAL A 327 5.15 -17.46 -9.28
N ALA A 328 6.24 -16.81 -9.71
CA ALA A 328 6.96 -15.84 -8.89
C ALA A 328 6.05 -14.67 -8.48
N ARG A 329 5.18 -14.19 -9.38
CA ARG A 329 4.19 -13.15 -9.06
C ARG A 329 3.21 -13.61 -7.97
N VAL A 330 2.70 -14.85 -8.07
CA VAL A 330 1.83 -15.42 -7.03
C VAL A 330 2.57 -15.57 -5.71
N VAL A 331 3.80 -16.12 -5.71
CA VAL A 331 4.61 -16.32 -4.51
C VAL A 331 4.95 -15.00 -3.82
N ALA A 332 5.34 -13.97 -4.59
CA ALA A 332 5.59 -12.63 -4.07
C ALA A 332 4.34 -12.03 -3.43
N ALA A 333 3.18 -12.17 -4.08
CA ALA A 333 1.91 -11.66 -3.55
C ALA A 333 1.48 -12.38 -2.26
N LEU A 334 1.56 -13.72 -2.21
CA LEU A 334 1.25 -14.50 -1.01
C LEU A 334 2.21 -14.15 0.14
N SER A 335 3.50 -14.03 -0.16
CA SER A 335 4.53 -13.65 0.81
C SER A 335 4.28 -12.25 1.37
N ALA A 336 4.00 -11.26 0.52
CA ALA A 336 3.65 -9.89 0.92
C ALA A 336 2.35 -9.83 1.73
N ALA A 337 1.39 -10.69 1.39
CA ALA A 337 0.17 -10.84 2.17
C ALA A 337 0.42 -11.46 3.54
N GLY A 338 1.59 -12.04 3.82
CA GLY A 338 1.85 -12.79 5.05
C GLY A 338 1.17 -14.15 5.06
N ILE A 339 1.01 -14.79 3.89
CA ILE A 339 0.65 -16.20 3.79
C ILE A 339 1.96 -16.97 3.56
N PRO A 340 2.42 -17.79 4.51
CA PRO A 340 3.66 -18.55 4.35
C PRO A 340 3.60 -19.47 3.13
N VAL A 341 4.70 -19.50 2.37
CA VAL A 341 4.81 -20.28 1.14
C VAL A 341 5.89 -21.34 1.31
N LEU A 342 5.52 -22.62 1.16
CA LEU A 342 6.46 -23.74 1.10
C LEU A 342 6.77 -23.98 -0.37
N ALA A 343 7.90 -23.45 -0.82
CA ALA A 343 8.25 -23.45 -2.22
C ALA A 343 9.29 -24.54 -2.51
N ALA A 344 8.95 -25.52 -3.34
CA ALA A 344 9.95 -26.44 -3.87
C ALA A 344 11.00 -25.66 -4.72
N PRO A 345 12.25 -26.15 -4.86
CA PRO A 345 13.29 -25.44 -5.60
C PRO A 345 12.89 -25.15 -7.06
N ASP A 346 13.05 -23.90 -7.48
CA ASP A 346 12.83 -23.46 -8.86
C ASP A 346 13.76 -22.27 -9.16
N PRO A 347 14.92 -22.52 -9.80
CA PRO A 347 15.91 -21.48 -10.07
C PRO A 347 15.40 -20.32 -10.94
N ALA A 348 14.42 -20.56 -11.83
CA ALA A 348 13.87 -19.52 -12.69
C ALA A 348 12.94 -18.60 -11.88
N ARG A 349 12.06 -19.19 -11.07
CA ARG A 349 11.21 -18.45 -10.13
C ARG A 349 12.05 -17.67 -9.13
N ASP A 350 13.04 -18.31 -8.51
CA ASP A 350 13.86 -17.71 -7.46
C ASP A 350 14.70 -16.54 -7.98
N ARG A 351 15.13 -16.60 -9.25
CA ARG A 351 15.76 -15.45 -9.94
C ARG A 351 14.78 -14.29 -10.12
N ALA A 352 13.53 -14.56 -10.47
CA ALA A 352 12.50 -13.52 -10.64
C ALA A 352 12.03 -12.90 -9.31
N LEU A 353 12.05 -13.69 -8.22
CA LEU A 353 11.77 -13.24 -6.85
C LEU A 353 12.94 -12.46 -6.23
N GLY A 354 14.15 -12.64 -6.76
CA GLY A 354 15.35 -12.04 -6.23
C GLY A 354 15.87 -12.69 -4.94
N ARG A 355 17.11 -12.33 -4.58
CA ARG A 355 17.90 -13.05 -3.57
C ARG A 355 17.26 -13.00 -2.19
N ALA A 356 16.72 -11.86 -1.78
CA ALA A 356 16.20 -11.67 -0.42
C ALA A 356 14.97 -12.55 -0.18
N LEU A 357 14.00 -12.51 -1.10
CA LEU A 357 12.79 -13.33 -0.98
C LEU A 357 13.06 -14.81 -1.19
N ALA A 358 13.91 -15.19 -2.15
CA ALA A 358 14.31 -16.59 -2.34
C ALA A 358 14.99 -17.18 -1.08
N THR A 359 15.86 -16.41 -0.42
CA THR A 359 16.52 -16.84 0.83
C THR A 359 15.50 -17.00 1.96
N ALA A 360 14.53 -16.09 2.07
CA ALA A 360 13.48 -16.19 3.10
C ALA A 360 12.56 -17.40 2.87
N LEU A 361 12.26 -17.74 1.61
CA LEU A 361 11.47 -18.93 1.25
C LEU A 361 12.17 -20.24 1.61
N ALA A 362 13.49 -20.31 1.43
CA ALA A 362 14.27 -21.51 1.76
C ALA A 362 14.21 -21.88 3.25
N ALA A 363 13.88 -20.95 4.14
CA ALA A 363 13.72 -21.19 5.57
C ALA A 363 12.35 -21.79 5.95
N VAL A 364 11.41 -21.89 5.00
CA VAL A 364 10.04 -22.34 5.27
C VAL A 364 9.94 -23.86 5.04
N THR A 365 9.73 -24.62 6.12
CA THR A 365 9.47 -26.06 6.07
C THR A 365 8.12 -26.42 6.69
N GLY A 366 7.60 -27.62 6.39
CA GLY A 366 6.35 -28.11 6.97
C GLY A 366 6.37 -28.15 8.49
N GLU A 367 7.50 -28.57 9.07
CA GLU A 367 7.73 -28.63 10.52
C GLU A 367 7.75 -27.23 11.13
N ALA A 368 8.42 -26.28 10.46
CA ALA A 368 8.49 -24.89 10.92
C ALA A 368 7.11 -24.22 10.93
N LEU A 369 6.20 -24.62 10.04
CA LEU A 369 4.84 -24.12 10.03
C LEU A 369 3.92 -24.77 11.06
N ALA A 370 4.34 -25.82 11.79
CA ALA A 370 3.51 -26.47 12.80
C ALA A 370 3.26 -25.57 14.04
N SER A 371 4.22 -24.71 14.39
CA SER A 371 4.07 -23.74 15.48
C SER A 371 3.51 -22.41 14.98
N ASP A 372 2.50 -21.87 15.67
CA ASP A 372 1.88 -20.58 15.31
C ASP A 372 2.86 -19.41 15.47
N LEU A 373 3.73 -19.45 16.50
CA LEU A 373 4.79 -18.45 16.68
C LEU A 373 5.78 -18.51 15.52
N ARG A 374 6.30 -19.71 15.22
CA ARG A 374 7.30 -19.90 14.15
C ARG A 374 6.75 -19.52 12.78
N ARG A 375 5.49 -19.88 12.52
CA ARG A 375 4.75 -19.48 11.32
C ARG A 375 4.68 -17.96 11.17
N GLU A 376 4.38 -17.24 12.25
CA GLU A 376 4.30 -15.77 12.22
C GLU A 376 5.68 -15.12 12.00
N GLU A 377 6.73 -15.64 12.63
CA GLU A 377 8.11 -15.19 12.38
C GLU A 377 8.51 -15.35 10.91
N LEU A 378 8.23 -16.52 10.31
CA LEU A 378 8.47 -16.78 8.89
C LEU A 378 7.63 -15.86 7.99
N SER A 379 6.35 -15.69 8.32
CA SER A 379 5.47 -14.75 7.60
C SER A 379 6.04 -13.34 7.59
N ILE A 380 6.63 -12.88 8.71
CA ILE A 380 7.21 -11.53 8.80
C ILE A 380 8.49 -11.43 7.96
N ARG A 381 9.36 -12.45 7.98
CA ARG A 381 10.55 -12.49 7.11
C ARG A 381 10.17 -12.43 5.63
N LEU A 382 9.19 -13.26 5.22
CA LEU A 382 8.69 -13.30 3.85
C LEU A 382 8.09 -11.97 3.40
N ARG A 383 7.17 -11.39 4.18
CA ARG A 383 6.51 -10.13 3.80
C ARG A 383 7.46 -8.95 3.77
N ARG A 384 8.47 -8.90 4.67
CA ARG A 384 9.53 -7.89 4.63
C ARG A 384 10.27 -7.96 3.29
N ALA A 385 10.72 -9.15 2.89
CA ALA A 385 11.43 -9.33 1.63
C ALA A 385 10.54 -8.99 0.42
N ALA A 386 9.32 -9.53 0.39
CA ALA A 386 8.40 -9.35 -0.73
C ALA A 386 7.99 -7.87 -0.93
N LEU A 387 7.62 -7.15 0.13
CA LEU A 387 7.20 -5.76 0.02
C LEU A 387 8.39 -4.82 -0.30
N ARG A 388 9.56 -5.06 0.31
CA ARG A 388 10.76 -4.23 0.06
C ARG A 388 11.34 -4.39 -1.35
N GLU A 389 11.06 -5.51 -2.03
CA GLU A 389 11.60 -5.79 -3.37
C GLU A 389 10.56 -5.67 -4.50
N HIS A 390 9.31 -6.05 -4.22
CA HIS A 390 8.23 -6.10 -5.20
C HIS A 390 7.10 -5.12 -4.94
N GLY A 391 7.08 -4.42 -3.80
CA GLY A 391 6.11 -3.38 -3.53
C GLY A 391 6.16 -2.24 -4.55
N ALA A 392 5.02 -1.60 -4.81
CA ALA A 392 4.91 -0.54 -5.82
C ALA A 392 5.94 0.59 -5.63
N ALA A 393 6.18 1.03 -4.39
CA ALA A 393 7.16 2.07 -4.14
C ALA A 393 8.60 1.62 -4.44
N ALA A 394 8.98 0.42 -3.99
CA ALA A 394 10.32 -0.13 -4.20
C ALA A 394 10.60 -0.37 -5.69
N ARG A 395 9.65 -0.97 -6.40
CA ARG A 395 9.75 -1.22 -7.84
C ARG A 395 9.96 0.06 -8.64
N TRP A 396 9.15 1.07 -8.38
CA TRP A 396 9.26 2.34 -9.12
C TRP A 396 10.49 3.15 -8.73
N ARG A 397 10.93 3.08 -7.47
CA ARG A 397 12.23 3.64 -7.07
C ARG A 397 13.37 2.99 -7.85
N GLY A 398 13.37 1.67 -7.97
CA GLY A 398 14.37 0.91 -8.73
C GLY A 398 14.36 1.27 -10.21
N LEU A 399 13.18 1.35 -10.83
CA LEU A 399 13.03 1.77 -12.23
C LEU A 399 13.50 3.21 -12.47
N ALA A 400 13.14 4.14 -11.58
CA ALA A 400 13.57 5.53 -11.67
C ALA A 400 15.09 5.66 -11.56
N LEU A 401 15.72 4.98 -10.58
CA LEU A 401 17.18 4.94 -10.44
C LEU A 401 17.86 4.35 -11.67
N ALA A 402 17.32 3.25 -12.21
CA ALA A 402 17.86 2.62 -13.43
C ALA A 402 17.72 3.53 -14.67
N ALA A 403 16.72 4.41 -14.70
CA ALA A 403 16.52 5.42 -15.72
C ALA A 403 17.30 6.73 -15.46
N GLY A 404 18.08 6.82 -14.37
CA GLY A 404 18.82 8.03 -14.00
C GLY A 404 17.93 9.18 -13.48
N LEU A 405 16.69 8.90 -13.10
CA LEU A 405 15.76 9.88 -12.58
C LEU A 405 15.98 10.12 -11.07
N PRO A 406 15.77 11.35 -10.59
CA PRO A 406 15.82 11.64 -9.16
C PRO A 406 14.71 10.88 -8.43
N VAL A 407 15.07 10.22 -7.34
CA VAL A 407 14.11 9.53 -6.45
C VAL A 407 13.98 10.27 -5.13
N PRO A 408 12.76 10.43 -4.60
CA PRO A 408 12.57 11.00 -3.27
C PRO A 408 13.38 10.22 -2.23
N PRO A 409 13.96 10.88 -1.21
CA PRO A 409 14.60 10.18 -0.10
C PRO A 409 13.58 9.33 0.64
N ASP A 410 14.05 8.25 1.27
CA ASP A 410 13.19 7.49 2.18
C ASP A 410 12.77 8.36 3.38
N PRO A 411 11.61 8.08 4.01
CA PRO A 411 11.13 8.86 5.14
C PRO A 411 12.14 8.83 6.28
N LYS A 412 12.64 10.00 6.68
CA LYS A 412 13.46 10.14 7.89
C LYS A 412 12.58 10.03 9.14
N VAL A 413 13.00 9.21 10.10
CA VAL A 413 12.36 9.00 11.41
C VAL A 413 13.09 9.78 12.49
N SER A 414 12.38 10.61 13.24
CA SER A 414 12.89 11.25 14.44
C SER A 414 12.45 10.45 15.66
N ILE A 415 13.42 9.83 16.32
CA ILE A 415 13.19 9.00 17.51
C ILE A 415 13.12 9.93 18.73
N LEU A 416 11.96 9.96 19.38
CA LEU A 416 11.70 10.70 20.60
C LEU A 416 11.89 9.76 21.80
N LEU A 417 13.10 9.78 22.38
CA LEU A 417 13.47 8.99 23.55
C LEU A 417 13.52 9.91 24.78
N CYS A 418 12.46 9.91 25.60
CA CYS A 418 12.43 10.73 26.81
C CYS A 418 12.57 9.85 28.05
N THR A 419 13.41 10.25 28.99
CA THR A 419 13.66 9.51 30.22
C THR A 419 13.79 10.44 31.42
N ARG A 420 13.51 9.90 32.61
CA ARG A 420 13.80 10.49 33.93
C ARG A 420 14.83 9.66 34.72
N ARG A 421 15.51 8.74 34.03
CA ARG A 421 16.38 7.68 34.56
C ARG A 421 17.74 7.76 33.87
N PRO A 422 18.71 8.52 34.43
CA PRO A 422 20.04 8.69 33.83
C PRO A 422 20.70 7.36 33.45
N GLU A 423 20.55 6.34 34.30
CA GLU A 423 21.11 5.01 34.13
C GLU A 423 20.56 4.22 32.94
N MET A 424 19.37 4.58 32.42
CA MET A 424 18.74 3.92 31.27
C MET A 424 19.20 4.50 29.92
N VAL A 425 19.85 5.67 29.91
CA VAL A 425 20.26 6.34 28.68
C VAL A 425 21.19 5.47 27.83
N PRO A 426 22.28 4.87 28.35
CA PRO A 426 23.16 4.04 27.53
C PRO A 426 22.45 2.85 26.89
N PHE A 427 21.60 2.16 27.67
CA PHE A 427 20.80 1.03 27.20
C PHE A 427 19.87 1.42 26.06
N ALA A 428 19.11 2.50 26.23
CA ALA A 428 18.13 2.92 25.24
C ALA A 428 18.79 3.44 23.95
N VAL A 429 19.89 4.19 24.05
CA VAL A 429 20.65 4.66 22.88
C VAL A 429 21.22 3.48 22.09
N GLU A 430 21.77 2.46 22.77
CA GLU A 430 22.28 1.26 22.10
C GLU A 430 21.20 0.55 21.28
N GLN A 431 19.98 0.45 21.81
CA GLN A 431 18.87 -0.18 21.08
C GLN A 431 18.46 0.59 19.83
N MET A 432 18.50 1.92 19.91
CA MET A 432 18.15 2.78 18.77
C MET A 432 19.23 2.77 17.70
N GLU A 433 20.51 2.68 18.08
CA GLU A 433 21.61 2.57 17.13
C GLU A 433 21.62 1.25 16.35
N ARG A 434 20.99 0.20 16.87
CA ARG A 434 20.80 -1.08 16.16
C ARG A 434 19.71 -1.05 15.08
N GLN A 435 18.88 -0.01 15.02
CA GLN A 435 17.80 0.06 14.05
C GLN A 435 18.38 0.10 12.63
N ARG A 436 17.96 -0.85 11.78
CA ARG A 436 18.48 -1.02 10.42
C ARG A 436 17.41 -0.75 9.37
N GLY A 437 17.84 -0.43 8.15
CA GLY A 437 16.94 -0.19 7.02
C GLY A 437 16.08 1.06 7.15
N VAL A 438 16.49 2.02 7.98
CA VAL A 438 15.80 3.30 8.19
C VAL A 438 16.80 4.45 8.24
N SER A 439 16.39 5.62 7.72
CA SER A 439 17.08 6.88 8.01
C SER A 439 16.52 7.44 9.30
N ALA A 440 17.35 7.56 10.33
CA ALA A 440 16.91 7.98 11.65
C ALA A 440 17.80 9.06 12.27
N GLU A 441 17.21 9.86 13.15
CA GLU A 441 17.91 10.71 14.12
C GLU A 441 17.33 10.46 15.51
N LEU A 442 18.12 10.76 16.53
CA LEU A 442 17.77 10.54 17.92
C LEU A 442 17.64 11.87 18.66
N ILE A 443 16.47 12.11 19.24
CA ILE A 443 16.21 13.23 20.13
C ILE A 443 16.03 12.65 21.53
N VAL A 444 16.95 12.97 22.43
CA VAL A 444 16.93 12.50 23.82
C VAL A 444 16.40 13.60 24.73
N GLY A 445 15.27 13.34 25.38
CA GLY A 445 14.70 14.20 26.41
C GLY A 445 15.15 13.75 27.79
N LEU A 446 15.95 14.57 28.48
CA LEU A 446 16.40 14.35 29.85
C LEU A 446 15.48 15.11 30.81
N HIS A 447 14.58 14.39 31.48
CA HIS A 447 13.55 14.97 32.32
C HIS A 447 13.95 14.94 33.79
N GLY A 448 14.34 16.10 34.31
CA GLY A 448 14.75 16.31 35.71
C GLY A 448 16.24 16.06 35.96
N PHE A 449 17.06 15.91 34.93
CA PHE A 449 18.52 15.75 35.03
C PHE A 449 19.22 16.30 33.77
N THR A 450 20.52 16.49 33.87
CA THR A 450 21.37 17.11 32.85
C THR A 450 22.12 16.10 32.00
N ALA A 451 22.63 16.52 30.85
CA ALA A 451 23.46 15.71 29.97
C ALA A 451 24.76 15.26 30.65
N ARG A 452 25.24 16.03 31.63
CA ARG A 452 26.41 15.67 32.45
C ARG A 452 26.13 14.45 33.34
N GLU A 453 24.91 14.31 33.83
CA GLU A 453 24.48 13.18 34.68
C GLU A 453 24.12 11.94 33.85
N ALA A 454 23.68 12.14 32.60
CA ALA A 454 23.13 11.10 31.73
C ALA A 454 24.14 10.08 31.16
N ALA A 455 25.45 10.38 31.20
CA ALA A 455 26.49 9.56 30.58
C ALA A 455 26.16 9.12 29.14
N ILE A 456 25.70 10.05 28.30
CA ILE A 456 25.22 9.73 26.93
C ILE A 456 26.34 9.09 26.12
N PRO A 457 26.17 7.85 25.62
CA PRO A 457 27.21 7.19 24.84
C PRO A 457 27.39 7.86 23.48
N ARG A 458 28.59 7.70 22.91
CA ARG A 458 28.80 8.02 21.48
C ARG A 458 27.91 7.13 20.63
N THR A 459 27.20 7.73 19.69
CA THR A 459 26.31 7.02 18.77
C THR A 459 26.55 7.48 17.34
N ARG A 460 26.30 6.59 16.38
CA ARG A 460 26.29 6.91 14.94
C ARG A 460 25.07 7.70 14.50
N LEU A 461 24.02 7.75 15.31
CA LEU A 461 22.81 8.52 14.99
C LEU A 461 23.07 10.02 15.19
N PRO A 462 22.59 10.91 14.29
CA PRO A 462 22.50 12.33 14.59
C PRO A 462 21.72 12.54 15.89
N LEU A 463 22.37 13.11 16.90
CA LEU A 463 21.85 13.20 18.26
C LEU A 463 21.54 14.66 18.63
N THR A 464 20.34 14.90 19.13
CA THR A 464 19.95 16.15 19.78
C THR A 464 19.50 15.85 21.20
N VAL A 465 19.94 16.66 22.17
CA VAL A 465 19.61 16.49 23.59
C VAL A 465 18.78 17.67 24.06
N ILE A 466 17.69 17.40 24.76
CA ILE A 466 16.83 18.40 25.39
C ILE A 466 16.78 18.13 26.88
N GLU A 467 17.22 19.10 27.67
CA GLU A 467 17.03 19.10 29.12
C GLU A 467 15.68 19.75 29.48
N ALA A 468 14.97 19.13 30.41
CA ALA A 468 13.71 19.63 30.93
C ALA A 468 13.69 19.54 32.45
N HIS A 469 13.09 20.54 33.09
CA HIS A 469 12.96 20.56 34.54
C HIS A 469 11.98 19.46 35.01
N THR A 470 12.16 18.97 36.23
CA THR A 470 11.32 17.89 36.80
C THR A 470 9.83 18.25 36.86
N THR A 471 9.50 19.54 36.97
CA THR A 471 8.12 20.06 36.99
C THR A 471 7.50 20.26 35.61
N THR A 472 8.28 20.18 34.52
CA THR A 472 7.75 20.28 33.16
C THR A 472 6.83 19.08 32.88
N PRO A 473 5.59 19.26 32.40
CA PRO A 473 4.71 18.15 32.05
C PRO A 473 5.34 17.24 30.99
N PHE A 474 5.17 15.93 31.10
CA PHE A 474 5.79 14.96 30.19
C PHE A 474 5.43 15.23 28.71
N GLY A 475 4.17 15.52 28.41
CA GLY A 475 3.75 15.86 27.06
C GLY A 475 4.40 17.14 26.50
N GLU A 476 4.69 18.12 27.36
CA GLU A 476 5.42 19.33 26.98
C GLU A 476 6.86 19.00 26.57
N VAL A 477 7.52 18.09 27.29
CA VAL A 477 8.87 17.62 26.94
C VAL A 477 8.86 16.95 25.57
N LEU A 478 7.90 16.05 25.33
CA LEU A 478 7.76 15.38 24.03
C LEU A 478 7.48 16.37 22.89
N ASN A 479 6.69 17.43 23.12
CA ASN A 479 6.47 18.48 22.13
C ASN A 479 7.73 19.28 21.82
N ARG A 480 8.53 19.64 22.85
CA ARG A 480 9.84 20.30 22.64
C ARG A 480 10.77 19.43 21.79
N MET A 481 10.74 18.11 22.02
CA MET A 481 11.50 17.16 21.20
C MET A 481 10.98 17.07 19.76
N ALA A 482 9.66 17.05 19.57
CA ALA A 482 9.03 17.04 18.25
C ALA A 482 9.31 18.33 17.45
N ALA A 483 9.47 19.46 18.13
CA ALA A 483 9.74 20.77 17.52
C ALA A 483 11.14 20.86 16.91
N VAL A 484 12.15 20.19 17.49
CA VAL A 484 13.52 20.17 16.94
C VAL A 484 13.77 19.02 15.97
N ALA A 485 12.86 18.04 15.94
CA ALA A 485 12.92 16.92 15.02
C ALA A 485 12.80 17.38 13.57
N SER A 486 13.60 16.81 12.67
CA SER A 486 13.62 17.11 11.23
C SER A 486 12.94 16.03 10.36
N GLY A 487 12.61 14.88 10.96
CA GLY A 487 11.99 13.75 10.28
C GLY A 487 10.54 14.00 9.88
N SER A 488 10.11 13.32 8.81
CA SER A 488 8.72 13.29 8.33
C SER A 488 7.82 12.36 9.16
N CYS A 489 8.45 11.49 9.97
CA CYS A 489 7.81 10.59 10.91
C CYS A 489 8.42 10.79 12.29
N LEU A 490 7.58 10.81 13.32
CA LEU A 490 7.98 10.91 14.72
C LEU A 490 7.72 9.55 15.38
N ALA A 491 8.76 8.93 15.94
CA ALA A 491 8.66 7.65 16.64
C ALA A 491 8.88 7.87 18.14
N LYS A 492 7.87 7.59 18.97
CA LYS A 492 8.05 7.57 20.42
C LYS A 492 8.54 6.19 20.85
N VAL A 493 9.63 6.18 21.61
CA VAL A 493 10.20 4.97 22.22
C VAL A 493 10.33 5.16 23.73
N ASP A 494 10.10 4.09 24.48
CA ASP A 494 10.28 4.07 25.93
C ASP A 494 11.71 3.60 26.25
N ASP A 495 12.31 4.13 27.30
CA ASP A 495 13.72 3.91 27.65
C ASP A 495 14.01 2.56 28.31
N ASP A 496 12.99 1.79 28.71
CA ASP A 496 13.17 0.54 29.43
C ASP A 496 12.57 -0.72 28.79
N ASP A 497 12.03 -0.62 27.58
CA ASP A 497 11.56 -1.75 26.79
C ASP A 497 12.64 -2.31 25.86
N TRP A 498 12.38 -3.46 25.24
CA TRP A 498 13.25 -4.04 24.21
C TRP A 498 12.68 -3.92 22.81
N TYR A 499 13.55 -3.54 21.87
CA TYR A 499 13.23 -3.31 20.47
C TYR A 499 14.14 -4.16 19.58
N GLY A 500 13.54 -4.92 18.67
CA GLY A 500 14.28 -5.66 17.65
C GLY A 500 14.94 -4.73 16.63
N PRO A 501 15.96 -5.18 15.89
CA PRO A 501 16.74 -4.34 14.97
C PRO A 501 15.92 -3.79 13.78
N ASP A 502 14.80 -4.42 13.44
CA ASP A 502 13.92 -3.97 12.35
C ASP A 502 12.68 -3.20 12.84
N HIS A 503 12.56 -2.88 14.14
CA HIS A 503 11.35 -2.31 14.72
C HIS A 503 10.84 -1.08 13.97
N LEU A 504 11.69 -0.07 13.75
CA LEU A 504 11.30 1.13 13.01
C LEU A 504 11.03 0.85 11.53
N ALA A 505 11.76 -0.07 10.92
CA ALA A 505 11.56 -0.46 9.52
C ALA A 505 10.20 -1.15 9.33
N ASP A 506 9.76 -1.96 10.30
CA ASP A 506 8.45 -2.59 10.29
C ASP A 506 7.31 -1.59 10.48
N LEU A 507 7.49 -0.58 11.33
CA LEU A 507 6.52 0.52 11.48
C LEU A 507 6.39 1.32 10.19
N LEU A 508 7.50 1.69 9.54
CA LEU A 508 7.46 2.36 8.24
C LEU A 508 6.80 1.51 7.15
N LEU A 509 7.09 0.20 7.12
CA LEU A 509 6.47 -0.72 6.19
C LEU A 509 4.96 -0.84 6.45
N ALA A 510 4.57 -0.93 7.74
CA ALA A 510 3.18 -0.96 8.16
C ALA A 510 2.41 0.29 7.75
N ARG A 511 3.01 1.45 7.95
CA ARG A 511 2.46 2.73 7.51
C ARG A 511 2.27 2.76 5.99
N ARG A 512 3.23 2.23 5.23
CA ARG A 512 3.16 2.20 3.75
C ARG A 512 1.97 1.37 3.26
N TYR A 513 1.84 0.12 3.68
CA TYR A 513 0.78 -0.75 3.16
C TYR A 513 -0.61 -0.43 3.74
N SER A 514 -0.69 0.12 4.97
CA SER A 514 -1.97 0.50 5.59
C SER A 514 -2.44 1.91 5.21
N GLY A 515 -1.51 2.78 4.81
CA GLY A 515 -1.75 4.20 4.64
C GLY A 515 -2.14 4.92 5.95
N ALA A 516 -1.93 4.30 7.11
CA ALA A 516 -2.31 4.87 8.40
C ALA A 516 -1.45 6.08 8.77
N ASP A 517 -2.06 6.99 9.51
CA ASP A 517 -1.44 8.23 9.99
C ASP A 517 -0.62 7.99 11.25
N LEU A 518 -1.04 7.03 12.06
CA LEU A 518 -0.31 6.54 13.21
C LEU A 518 -0.29 5.01 13.19
N VAL A 519 0.91 4.45 13.34
CA VAL A 519 1.12 3.02 13.46
C VAL A 519 1.79 2.68 14.78
N GLY A 520 1.57 1.48 15.27
CA GLY A 520 2.32 0.95 16.41
C GLY A 520 2.17 -0.55 16.54
N SER A 521 3.02 -1.16 17.36
CA SER A 521 3.00 -2.61 17.57
C SER A 521 1.98 -3.01 18.64
N ALA A 522 1.55 -4.27 18.58
CA ALA A 522 0.93 -4.91 19.72
C ALA A 522 1.96 -5.11 20.83
N ALA A 523 1.59 -4.82 22.08
CA ALA A 523 2.33 -5.27 23.27
C ALA A 523 2.08 -6.78 23.50
N GLU A 524 2.50 -7.58 22.51
CA GLU A 524 2.26 -9.01 22.42
C GLU A 524 3.16 -9.78 23.36
N PHE A 525 4.45 -9.43 23.42
CA PHE A 525 5.40 -9.99 24.37
C PHE A 525 5.56 -9.06 25.56
N VAL A 526 5.38 -9.60 26.76
CA VAL A 526 5.52 -8.85 28.01
C VAL A 526 6.39 -9.64 28.97
N TYR A 527 7.48 -9.03 29.43
CA TYR A 527 8.31 -9.58 30.50
C TYR A 527 7.85 -9.01 31.85
N LEU A 528 7.32 -9.89 32.70
CA LEU A 528 6.85 -9.62 34.06
C LEU A 528 8.02 -9.84 35.02
N GLU A 529 8.84 -8.82 35.21
CA GLU A 529 10.09 -8.90 35.98
C GLU A 529 9.91 -9.38 37.42
N PRO A 530 8.88 -8.97 38.20
CA PRO A 530 8.66 -9.50 39.55
C PRO A 530 8.43 -11.01 39.61
N LEU A 531 7.98 -11.61 38.51
CA LEU A 531 7.69 -13.03 38.42
C LEU A 531 8.78 -13.79 37.65
N ASP A 532 9.74 -13.07 37.07
CA ASP A 532 10.71 -13.58 36.11
C ASP A 532 10.05 -14.47 35.04
N VAL A 533 9.04 -13.92 34.37
CA VAL A 533 8.24 -14.63 33.36
C VAL A 533 8.03 -13.75 32.13
N THR A 534 8.22 -14.33 30.94
CA THR A 534 7.76 -13.73 29.68
C THR A 534 6.45 -14.37 29.27
N ILE A 535 5.47 -13.55 28.88
CA ILE A 535 4.20 -14.02 28.32
C ILE A 535 4.03 -13.52 26.88
N ARG A 536 3.31 -14.31 26.09
CA ARG A 536 2.75 -13.90 24.80
C ARG A 536 1.24 -13.73 24.93
N ARG A 537 0.72 -12.53 24.67
CA ARG A 537 -0.68 -12.16 24.85
C ARG A 537 -1.51 -12.44 23.60
N CYS A 538 -2.77 -12.81 23.81
CA CYS A 538 -3.73 -12.92 22.71
C CYS A 538 -4.29 -11.53 22.31
N ILE A 539 -3.50 -10.75 21.57
CA ILE A 539 -3.90 -9.41 21.07
C ILE A 539 -4.02 -9.46 19.55
N GLY A 540 -5.16 -9.02 18.99
CA GLY A 540 -5.32 -9.00 17.53
C GLY A 540 -4.31 -8.07 16.85
N THR A 541 -3.52 -8.59 15.92
CA THR A 541 -2.53 -7.83 15.14
C THR A 541 -3.04 -7.53 13.73
N GLU A 542 -2.26 -6.79 12.97
CA GLU A 542 -2.45 -6.49 11.54
C GLU A 542 -3.82 -5.89 11.21
N ARG A 543 -4.26 -4.90 11.99
CA ARG A 543 -5.61 -4.32 11.85
C ARG A 543 -5.69 -2.86 12.32
N PHE A 544 -6.68 -2.14 11.78
CA PHE A 544 -7.04 -0.81 12.28
C PHE A 544 -7.75 -0.91 13.62
N VAL A 545 -7.25 -0.18 14.61
CA VAL A 545 -7.76 -0.13 15.99
C VAL A 545 -7.35 1.20 16.64
N PRO A 546 -8.13 1.72 17.60
CA PRO A 546 -7.83 2.99 18.27
C PRO A 546 -6.61 2.93 19.21
N LEU A 547 -6.00 1.75 19.41
CA LEU A 547 -4.99 1.53 20.45
C LEU A 547 -3.81 0.67 19.97
N VAL A 548 -2.62 1.24 20.17
CA VAL A 548 -1.30 0.61 20.00
C VAL A 548 -0.47 0.74 21.29
N ALA A 549 0.65 0.03 21.39
CA ALA A 549 1.54 0.20 22.53
C ALA A 549 2.25 1.57 22.50
N GLY A 550 2.21 2.31 23.61
CA GLY A 550 2.69 3.69 23.70
C GLY A 550 4.17 3.88 23.37
N GLY A 551 5.03 2.92 23.75
CA GLY A 551 6.45 2.91 23.40
C GLY A 551 6.75 2.50 21.95
N THR A 552 5.74 2.34 21.09
CA THR A 552 5.92 1.85 19.72
C THR A 552 5.24 2.75 18.68
N MET A 553 4.79 3.93 19.08
CA MET A 553 4.02 4.81 18.21
C MET A 553 4.93 5.47 17.17
N LEU A 554 4.59 5.33 15.90
CA LEU A 554 5.13 6.13 14.81
C LEU A 554 3.99 6.90 14.15
N VAL A 555 4.08 8.23 14.16
CA VAL A 555 3.07 9.14 13.61
C VAL A 555 3.66 9.99 12.50
N THR A 556 2.87 10.30 11.47
CA THR A 556 3.28 11.28 10.47
C THR A 556 3.41 12.66 11.10
N ARG A 557 4.38 13.46 10.65
CA ARG A 557 4.48 14.86 11.09
C ARG A 557 3.17 15.62 10.83
N ALA A 558 2.61 15.49 9.64
CA ALA A 558 1.35 16.14 9.28
C ALA A 558 0.18 15.73 10.19
N ALA A 559 0.09 14.46 10.56
CA ALA A 559 -0.94 13.96 11.46
C ALA A 559 -0.72 14.38 12.91
N PHE A 560 0.53 14.43 13.36
CA PHE A 560 0.89 14.96 14.67
C PHE A 560 0.52 16.44 14.81
N GLU A 561 0.84 17.23 13.79
CA GLU A 561 0.51 18.65 13.74
C GLU A 561 -1.01 18.88 13.65
N ALA A 562 -1.71 18.11 12.80
CA ALA A 562 -3.17 18.17 12.70
C ALA A 562 -3.88 17.77 14.01
N ALA A 563 -3.29 16.84 14.78
CA ALA A 563 -3.78 16.44 16.10
C ALA A 563 -3.45 17.46 17.22
N GLY A 564 -2.63 18.49 16.95
CA GLY A 564 -2.19 19.46 17.95
C GLY A 564 -1.08 18.97 18.89
N GLY A 565 -0.38 17.89 18.53
CA GLY A 565 0.72 17.32 19.30
C GLY A 565 0.31 16.60 20.59
N PHE A 566 1.27 16.40 21.49
CA PHE A 566 0.99 15.82 22.81
C PHE A 566 0.30 16.85 23.70
N ARG A 567 -0.76 16.45 24.42
CA ARG A 567 -1.32 17.31 25.47
C ARG A 567 -0.28 17.52 26.58
N PRO A 568 -0.16 18.71 27.19
CA PRO A 568 0.80 19.02 28.25
C PRO A 568 0.39 18.40 29.59
N LEU A 569 0.32 17.07 29.63
CA LEU A 569 -0.06 16.26 30.77
C LEU A 569 1.15 15.50 31.30
N ALA A 570 1.14 15.18 32.60
CA ALA A 570 2.18 14.36 33.22
C ALA A 570 2.04 12.86 32.90
N ARG A 571 0.84 12.40 32.55
CA ARG A 571 0.51 10.98 32.32
C ARG A 571 -0.50 10.86 31.19
N THR A 572 -0.71 9.63 30.70
CA THR A 572 -1.69 9.28 29.66
C THR A 572 -1.53 10.04 28.34
N VAL A 573 -0.34 10.60 28.08
CA VAL A 573 -0.05 11.40 26.88
C VAL A 573 -0.25 10.59 25.60
N ASP A 574 0.13 9.31 25.61
CA ASP A 574 0.01 8.41 24.46
C ASP A 574 -1.46 8.21 24.08
N GLY A 575 -2.31 7.87 25.04
CA GLY A 575 -3.74 7.68 24.82
C GLY A 575 -4.44 8.95 24.33
N GLN A 576 -4.00 10.13 24.78
CA GLN A 576 -4.54 11.40 24.33
C GLN A 576 -4.13 11.74 22.90
N LEU A 577 -2.90 11.43 22.50
CA LEU A 577 -2.47 11.60 21.11
C LEU A 577 -3.26 10.68 20.18
N LEU A 578 -3.46 9.40 20.56
CA LEU A 578 -4.27 8.47 19.78
C LEU A 578 -5.70 9.01 19.57
N GLN A 579 -6.36 9.47 20.64
CA GLN A 579 -7.68 10.09 20.55
C GLN A 579 -7.71 11.34 19.66
N ALA A 580 -6.68 12.19 19.74
CA ALA A 580 -6.59 13.41 18.94
C ALA A 580 -6.39 13.10 17.45
N VAL A 581 -5.58 12.09 17.10
CA VAL A 581 -5.41 11.64 15.72
C VAL A 581 -6.72 11.11 15.15
N GLU A 582 -7.49 10.31 15.90
CA GLU A 582 -8.81 9.84 15.44
C GLU A 582 -9.80 10.99 15.28
N ALA A 583 -9.82 11.93 16.23
CA ALA A 583 -10.68 13.11 16.17
C ALA A 583 -10.37 14.02 14.96
N ALA A 584 -9.10 14.04 14.51
CA ALA A 584 -8.68 14.72 13.29
C ALA A 584 -8.98 13.94 12.00
N GLY A 585 -9.64 12.78 12.09
CA GLY A 585 -9.95 11.90 10.95
C GLY A 585 -8.79 10.99 10.52
N GLY A 586 -7.70 10.96 11.30
CA GLY A 586 -6.55 10.10 11.05
C GLY A 586 -6.82 8.64 11.38
N ARG A 587 -6.12 7.74 10.69
CA ARG A 587 -6.25 6.28 10.86
C ARG A 587 -5.14 5.73 11.73
N ILE A 588 -5.51 4.84 12.65
CA ILE A 588 -4.56 4.16 13.55
C ILE A 588 -4.49 2.67 13.20
N TYR A 589 -3.28 2.17 12.99
CA TYR A 589 -3.03 0.78 12.61
C TYR A 589 -2.09 0.07 13.59
N ARG A 590 -2.51 -1.12 14.04
CA ARG A 590 -1.69 -1.99 14.89
C ARG A 590 -1.06 -3.12 14.09
N THR A 591 0.27 -3.11 14.03
CA THR A 591 1.10 -4.17 13.41
C THR A 591 1.48 -5.25 14.43
N HIS A 592 2.16 -6.32 13.98
CA HIS A 592 2.70 -7.38 14.84
C HIS A 592 3.54 -6.86 16.03
N GLY A 593 3.61 -7.67 17.10
CA GLY A 593 4.39 -7.36 18.31
C GLY A 593 5.77 -8.02 18.38
N LEU A 594 6.18 -8.83 17.39
CA LEU A 594 7.39 -9.66 17.51
C LEU A 594 8.70 -8.86 17.55
N GLY A 595 8.72 -7.60 17.12
CA GLY A 595 9.88 -6.71 17.23
C GLY A 595 9.92 -5.90 18.53
N TYR A 596 9.08 -6.21 19.52
CA TYR A 596 8.93 -5.42 20.75
C TYR A 596 8.60 -6.31 21.95
N VAL A 597 9.34 -6.13 23.06
CA VAL A 597 9.04 -6.76 24.35
C VAL A 597 8.86 -5.66 25.39
N LEU A 598 7.64 -5.58 25.93
CA LEU A 598 7.29 -4.66 27.01
C LEU A 598 7.89 -5.16 28.32
N ARG A 599 8.70 -4.33 28.98
CA ARG A 599 9.22 -4.60 30.33
C ARG A 599 8.24 -4.13 31.38
N ARG A 600 7.90 -5.00 32.33
CA ARG A 600 6.99 -4.67 33.42
C ARG A 600 7.62 -4.94 34.79
N ARG A 601 8.08 -3.87 35.46
CA ARG A 601 8.73 -3.92 36.79
C ARG A 601 7.78 -3.91 37.99
N SER A 602 6.76 -3.06 38.03
CA SER A 602 5.68 -3.10 39.05
C SER A 602 4.52 -2.16 38.66
N ALA A 603 3.41 -2.12 39.41
CA ALA A 603 2.37 -1.10 39.19
C ALA A 603 2.77 0.30 39.72
N TYR A 604 3.70 0.38 40.66
CA TYR A 604 4.24 1.62 41.22
C TYR A 604 5.39 2.15 40.35
N GLY A 605 5.34 3.44 40.01
CA GLY A 605 6.39 4.13 39.22
C GLY A 605 6.19 4.15 37.70
N HIS A 606 5.26 3.37 37.15
CA HIS A 606 4.91 3.37 35.72
C HIS A 606 3.67 4.21 35.43
N THR A 607 3.57 4.74 34.21
CA THR A 607 2.37 5.43 33.70
C THR A 607 1.16 4.49 33.61
N TRP A 608 1.39 3.20 33.30
CA TRP A 608 0.37 2.15 33.20
C TRP A 608 0.19 1.38 34.52
N ARG A 609 -1.03 1.27 35.04
CA ARG A 609 -1.34 0.74 36.39
C ARG A 609 -2.09 -0.60 36.42
N GLN A 610 -2.16 -1.34 35.30
CA GLN A 610 -2.78 -2.67 35.33
C GLN A 610 -2.00 -3.62 36.26
N PRO A 611 -2.69 -4.37 37.16
CA PRO A 611 -2.07 -5.36 38.03
C PRO A 611 -1.36 -6.45 37.21
N VAL A 612 -0.27 -7.01 37.73
CA VAL A 612 0.43 -8.12 37.06
C VAL A 612 -0.50 -9.31 36.81
N GLN A 613 -1.45 -9.54 37.72
CA GLN A 613 -2.46 -10.60 37.64
C GLN A 613 -3.38 -10.46 36.40
N SER A 614 -3.66 -9.24 35.92
CA SER A 614 -4.50 -9.09 34.72
C SER A 614 -3.80 -9.54 33.44
N PHE A 615 -2.46 -9.61 33.42
CA PHE A 615 -1.70 -10.15 32.30
C PHE A 615 -1.71 -11.68 32.29
N LEU A 616 -1.74 -12.30 33.47
CA LEU A 616 -1.82 -13.75 33.63
C LEU A 616 -3.21 -14.32 33.32
N ALA A 617 -4.24 -13.49 33.28
CA ALA A 617 -5.60 -13.91 32.95
C ALA A 617 -5.84 -14.13 31.44
N SER A 618 -4.92 -13.71 30.56
CA SER A 618 -5.15 -13.73 29.10
C SER A 618 -3.87 -13.91 28.27
N PHE A 619 -3.00 -14.85 28.63
CA PHE A 619 -1.83 -15.23 27.83
C PHE A 619 -2.11 -16.48 26.98
N GLN A 620 -1.44 -16.58 25.85
CA GLN A 620 -1.47 -17.74 24.95
C GLN A 620 -0.29 -18.68 25.23
N GLU A 621 0.89 -18.11 25.48
CA GLU A 621 2.13 -18.83 25.77
C GLU A 621 2.87 -18.15 26.92
N GLN A 622 3.63 -18.92 27.69
CA GLN A 622 4.38 -18.45 28.86
C GLN A 622 5.73 -19.16 28.93
N TRP A 623 6.77 -18.42 29.30
CA TRP A 623 8.12 -18.93 29.55
C TRP A 623 8.70 -18.34 30.82
N ARG A 624 9.55 -19.11 31.50
CA ARG A 624 10.37 -18.61 32.61
C ARG A 624 11.52 -17.77 32.06
N GLY A 625 11.86 -16.70 32.75
CA GLY A 625 12.92 -15.78 32.36
C GLY A 625 12.48 -14.76 31.31
N LEU A 626 13.43 -13.89 30.96
CA LEU A 626 13.34 -13.02 29.79
C LEU A 626 13.58 -13.84 28.52
N VAL A 627 12.54 -13.97 27.69
CA VAL A 627 12.59 -14.72 26.43
C VAL A 627 12.35 -13.79 25.25
N PHE A 628 13.16 -13.98 24.23
CA PHE A 628 13.07 -13.27 22.97
C PHE A 628 12.76 -14.26 21.84
N ASN A 629 11.85 -13.87 20.95
CA ASN A 629 11.58 -14.57 19.71
C ASN A 629 12.71 -14.34 18.69
N GLU A 630 12.69 -15.05 17.55
CA GLU A 630 13.79 -14.99 16.59
C GLU A 630 14.00 -13.61 15.95
N LEU A 631 12.97 -12.79 15.82
CA LEU A 631 13.07 -11.47 15.17
C LEU A 631 13.77 -10.42 16.04
N MET A 632 14.02 -10.73 17.31
CA MET A 632 14.77 -9.87 18.20
C MET A 632 16.29 -9.99 17.98
N GLU A 633 16.76 -11.05 17.29
CA GLU A 633 18.14 -11.40 16.87
C GLU A 633 19.22 -11.47 17.98
N ASP A 634 19.14 -10.66 19.04
CA ASP A 634 20.16 -10.48 20.08
C ASP A 634 19.70 -10.87 21.49
N GLY A 635 18.66 -11.70 21.59
CA GLY A 635 18.06 -12.02 22.88
C GLY A 635 19.04 -12.60 23.90
N ALA A 636 20.07 -13.32 23.44
CA ALA A 636 21.09 -13.92 24.29
C ALA A 636 21.94 -12.90 25.06
N ARG A 637 22.17 -11.70 24.51
CA ARG A 637 22.98 -10.64 25.15
C ARG A 637 22.25 -9.93 26.29
N TRP A 638 20.92 -9.99 26.27
CA TRP A 638 20.05 -9.39 27.28
C TRP A 638 19.48 -10.41 28.27
N ARG A 639 19.73 -11.71 28.06
CA ARG A 639 19.54 -12.73 29.10
C ARG A 639 20.50 -12.38 30.22
N ALA A 640 19.97 -11.83 31.32
CA ALA A 640 20.74 -11.75 32.54
C ALA A 640 21.26 -13.17 32.86
N GLU A 641 22.55 -13.29 33.16
CA GLU A 641 23.05 -14.45 33.89
C GLU A 641 22.25 -14.51 35.19
N VAL A 642 21.26 -15.41 35.24
CA VAL A 642 20.57 -15.74 36.47
C VAL A 642 21.59 -16.44 37.34
N THR A 643 22.24 -15.67 38.22
CA THR A 643 22.97 -16.24 39.35
C THR A 643 21.92 -16.86 40.27
N THR A 644 21.89 -18.19 40.30
CA THR A 644 21.00 -19.00 41.15
C THR A 644 21.16 -18.71 42.62
#